data_AF-A0A2D9TE54-F1
#
_entry.id   AF-A0A2D9TE54-F1
#
_cell.length_a   1.000
_cell.length_b   1.000
_cell.length_c   1.000
_cell.angle_alpha   90.00
_cell.angle_beta   90.00
_cell.angle_gamma   90.00
#
_symmetry.space_group_name_H-M   'P 1'
#
loop_
_entity.id
_entity.type
_entity.pdbx_description
1 polymer ?
#
loop_
_entity_poly.entity_id
_entity_poly.type
_entity_poly.pdbx_seq_one_letter_code
_entity_poly.pdbx_strand_id
1 'polypeptide(L)'
;MAIKKSELYSSLWQSCDELRGGMDASQYKDYVLVMLFVKYVSDKYAGHPYAPIEVPEGASFADMVALKGDPNIGDKVNKLVLGPLFKANDLPTPPDFNDATKLGNGKEMVQRLTNLIAIFENPELDFSKNRADDDDLLGDAYEYLMRHFATESGKSKGQFYTPAEVSRIMAAILGIREAETSRSTTVYDPTCGSGSLLLKVGNAARTDVTLYGQEKDSATAGLARMNLILHDQPTAEIHQGNTLANPHFLEGDALKTFDYVVANPPFSDKRWSTGLDPENDPHERFQHYGVPPNKQGDYAYLLHIVRSLNSTGTGACILPHGVLFRGNAEAEIRRNLLQRGLIEGIIGLPANLFYGTGIPACIVVIDKAGAASRDAVFMVDASKGFIKDGNKNRLREMDIHRIVDVFTRKSEADPKYARRVPLAEIEGNDFNLNLPRYIDSQEPEDIQDIEAHLNGGIPVRDIDALERYWAVCPGLRSALFTERRPGYVDLAVDEADLKRTIFEHPEFVAFTATMEALFDDWRASAAARLKSLEPGFHPKELIAELGEGLLAHYEGKPLVDHYAIYQHLMDYWSETMQDDAYLIAADGWKAEPTRILVKDKKGKTKDKGWTCDLVPKELIVARYFQAEAEALDALQSDLDAATAARTELEEEHGGDEGALSTVSGKGDAEQVLREAREAVWASSFPESFSEYQACMKAVEMHEQALLEQGEGPYLTVLRNAKGRLNLGPIKARLKTTADPAERKALEQYLKSDASRRSQKKKAKSLVAHAEEQVNVRLRDPDLPAADLAEVRVLENYLRLTARMSDLKASIKVTDAELSRETFHRYPGLTRTDVSVLVVDDKWLAFLSARLEVELSRVGRGLTRRLQTLVQRYAMPLPELVARLDDRHSRVSGHLDTMALLTGRRRLPGFDEPWVARTVEQMGEVVAGKALNPSGAGPLRAYLRTKNVLDGHIDLTDVLYMPMTDAEFERFSLRTGDVLLNEGQSLDLVGRCAMYRGEAKYPCGIQNQLLRFRAGADTDPAFAEQMFRFCQRTGVLARISTQTTSVAHLGRTRFASLELRWPPTRAEQIAIGVVLSDMEDELDALEQRLAKARLVKQGMMQELLTGRIRLV
;
A
#
# COMPACT_ATOMS: atom_id res chain seq x y z
N MET A 1 8.09 -30.62 11.28
CA MET A 1 7.59 -29.24 11.42
C MET A 1 6.29 -29.20 10.66
N ALA A 2 5.26 -28.56 11.22
CA ALA A 2 4.05 -28.27 10.46
C ALA A 2 4.44 -27.39 9.26
N ILE A 3 3.89 -27.68 8.08
CA ILE A 3 4.14 -26.90 6.87
C ILE A 3 3.52 -25.51 7.08
N LYS A 4 4.29 -24.44 6.87
CA LYS A 4 3.73 -23.09 6.92
C LYS A 4 2.97 -22.78 5.63
N LYS A 5 1.82 -22.13 5.76
CA LYS A 5 1.00 -21.69 4.62
C LYS A 5 1.79 -20.79 3.65
N SER A 6 2.58 -19.86 4.19
CA SER A 6 3.43 -18.95 3.42
C SER A 6 4.54 -19.66 2.63
N GLU A 7 5.18 -20.66 3.23
CA GLU A 7 6.23 -21.48 2.60
C GLU A 7 5.65 -22.38 1.49
N LEU A 8 4.49 -23.00 1.75
CA LEU A 8 3.73 -23.76 0.76
C LEU A 8 3.36 -22.90 -0.45
N TYR A 9 2.79 -21.71 -0.21
CA TYR A 9 2.40 -20.79 -1.28
C TYR A 9 3.59 -20.28 -2.08
N SER A 10 4.71 -19.98 -1.42
CA SER A 10 5.95 -19.58 -2.10
C SER A 10 6.47 -20.67 -3.02
N SER A 11 6.49 -21.93 -2.56
CA SER A 11 6.96 -23.07 -3.36
C SER A 11 6.05 -23.34 -4.56
N LEU A 12 4.73 -23.30 -4.34
CA LEU A 12 3.74 -23.43 -5.42
C LEU A 12 3.87 -22.29 -6.45
N TRP A 13 4.17 -21.07 -6.00
CA TRP A 13 4.40 -19.95 -6.90
C TRP A 13 5.67 -20.11 -7.74
N GLN A 14 6.75 -20.61 -7.12
CA GLN A 14 7.98 -20.94 -7.83
C GLN A 14 7.73 -21.95 -8.96
N SER A 15 6.83 -22.92 -8.76
CA SER A 15 6.44 -23.88 -9.81
C SER A 15 5.71 -23.21 -10.98
N CYS A 16 4.92 -22.17 -10.72
CA CYS A 16 4.26 -21.38 -11.75
C CYS A 16 5.29 -20.58 -12.56
N ASP A 17 6.27 -19.97 -11.88
CA ASP A 17 7.35 -19.20 -12.52
C ASP A 17 8.22 -20.07 -13.46
N GLU A 18 8.48 -21.32 -13.11
CA GLU A 18 9.23 -22.27 -13.98
C GLU A 18 8.48 -22.58 -15.29
N LEU A 19 7.14 -22.52 -15.29
CA LEU A 19 6.31 -22.78 -16.45
C LEU A 19 5.95 -21.51 -17.24
N ARG A 20 6.17 -20.32 -16.67
CA ARG A 20 5.92 -19.04 -17.35
C ARG A 20 6.82 -18.85 -18.58
N GLY A 21 6.30 -18.12 -19.57
CA GLY A 21 6.99 -17.82 -20.83
C GLY A 21 6.81 -18.85 -21.95
N GLY A 22 6.44 -20.11 -21.63
CA GLY A 22 6.03 -21.13 -22.62
C GLY A 22 4.52 -21.35 -22.71
N MET A 23 3.76 -20.85 -21.72
CA MET A 23 2.34 -21.11 -21.54
C MET A 23 1.64 -19.91 -20.87
N ASP A 24 0.34 -19.75 -21.09
CA ASP A 24 -0.49 -18.81 -20.32
C ASP A 24 -1.06 -19.44 -19.03
N ALA A 25 -1.58 -18.61 -18.12
CA ALA A 25 -2.12 -19.05 -16.83
C ALA A 25 -3.26 -20.05 -16.91
N SER A 26 -4.04 -20.01 -18.01
CA SER A 26 -5.11 -20.97 -18.22
C SER A 26 -4.61 -22.36 -18.61
N GLN A 27 -3.33 -22.48 -18.98
CA GLN A 27 -2.72 -23.72 -19.40
C GLN A 27 -1.75 -24.29 -18.35
N TYR A 28 -0.86 -23.47 -17.77
CA TYR A 28 0.13 -24.01 -16.80
C TYR A 28 -0.51 -24.45 -15.48
N LYS A 29 -1.71 -23.92 -15.16
CA LYS A 29 -2.50 -24.36 -14.00
C LYS A 29 -2.71 -25.88 -13.97
N ASP A 30 -2.96 -26.49 -15.13
CA ASP A 30 -3.32 -27.91 -15.20
C ASP A 30 -2.11 -28.77 -14.81
N TYR A 31 -0.89 -28.32 -15.16
CA TYR A 31 0.36 -28.99 -14.83
C TYR A 31 0.69 -28.87 -13.34
N VAL A 32 0.61 -27.65 -12.79
CA VAL A 32 0.92 -27.39 -11.37
C VAL A 32 -0.05 -28.13 -10.43
N LEU A 33 -1.36 -28.09 -10.73
CA LEU A 33 -2.37 -28.76 -9.91
C LEU A 33 -2.25 -30.29 -9.98
N VAL A 34 -1.89 -30.85 -11.13
CA VAL A 34 -1.61 -32.29 -11.26
C VAL A 34 -0.33 -32.69 -10.52
N MET A 35 0.73 -31.89 -10.58
CA MET A 35 1.95 -32.14 -9.80
C MET A 35 1.67 -32.17 -8.30
N LEU A 36 0.91 -31.20 -7.80
CA LEU A 36 0.50 -31.14 -6.38
C LEU A 36 -0.33 -32.36 -5.99
N PHE A 37 -1.31 -32.72 -6.83
CA PHE A 37 -2.16 -33.89 -6.61
C PHE A 37 -1.34 -35.20 -6.55
N VAL A 38 -0.48 -35.42 -7.54
CA VAL A 38 0.37 -36.64 -7.62
C VAL A 38 1.30 -36.73 -6.41
N LYS A 39 1.92 -35.62 -6.02
CA LYS A 39 2.77 -35.55 -4.83
C LYS A 39 2.00 -35.94 -3.57
N TYR A 40 0.82 -35.35 -3.36
CA TYR A 40 -0.03 -35.66 -2.20
C TYR A 40 -0.48 -37.12 -2.14
N VAL A 41 -1.08 -37.64 -3.20
CA VAL A 41 -1.60 -39.03 -3.18
C VAL A 41 -0.46 -40.04 -3.07
N SER A 42 0.72 -39.73 -3.62
CA SER A 42 1.89 -40.58 -3.45
C SER A 42 2.38 -40.59 -2.01
N ASP A 43 2.47 -39.42 -1.37
CA ASP A 43 2.94 -39.33 0.01
C ASP A 43 1.97 -39.97 1.01
N LYS A 44 0.66 -39.84 0.77
CA LYS A 44 -0.39 -40.29 1.70
C LYS A 44 -0.84 -41.74 1.45
N TYR A 45 -0.91 -42.17 0.20
CA TYR A 45 -1.57 -43.43 -0.17
C TYR A 45 -0.67 -44.47 -0.83
N ALA A 46 0.54 -44.11 -1.30
CA ALA A 46 1.41 -45.10 -1.92
C ALA A 46 1.81 -46.19 -0.92
N GLY A 47 1.60 -47.45 -1.31
CA GLY A 47 1.88 -48.61 -0.45
C GLY A 47 0.86 -48.85 0.68
N HIS A 48 -0.22 -48.08 0.77
CA HIS A 48 -1.30 -48.29 1.74
C HIS A 48 -2.44 -49.13 1.15
N PRO A 49 -2.71 -50.34 1.68
CA PRO A 49 -3.85 -51.16 1.24
C PRO A 49 -5.19 -50.48 1.57
N TYR A 50 -6.17 -50.59 0.66
CA TYR A 50 -7.53 -50.04 0.81
C TYR A 50 -7.60 -48.52 0.94
N ALA A 51 -6.58 -47.80 0.46
CA ALA A 51 -6.64 -46.35 0.35
C ALA A 51 -7.78 -45.92 -0.60
N PRO A 52 -8.39 -44.73 -0.38
CA PRO A 52 -9.42 -44.20 -1.27
C PRO A 52 -8.94 -43.94 -2.70
N ILE A 53 -7.62 -43.79 -2.88
CA ILE A 53 -6.96 -43.63 -4.18
C ILE A 53 -5.92 -44.73 -4.32
N GLU A 54 -5.98 -45.45 -5.44
CA GLU A 54 -5.00 -46.46 -5.79
C GLU A 54 -3.78 -45.79 -6.43
N VAL A 55 -2.59 -45.97 -5.85
CA VAL A 55 -1.32 -45.57 -6.47
C VAL A 55 -0.63 -46.83 -6.97
N PRO A 56 -0.71 -47.16 -8.28
CA PRO A 56 -0.09 -48.37 -8.82
C PRO A 56 1.43 -48.40 -8.59
N GLU A 57 1.99 -49.60 -8.50
CA GLU A 57 3.45 -49.77 -8.40
C GLU A 57 4.16 -49.16 -9.62
N GLY A 58 5.17 -48.32 -9.37
CA GLY A 58 5.89 -47.58 -10.41
C GLY A 58 5.21 -46.28 -10.87
N ALA A 59 4.06 -45.92 -10.27
CA ALA A 59 3.30 -44.71 -10.61
C ALA A 59 3.26 -43.67 -9.48
N SER A 60 4.26 -43.67 -8.59
CA SER A 60 4.37 -42.71 -7.49
C SER A 60 5.17 -41.46 -7.88
N PHE A 61 5.12 -40.42 -7.05
CA PHE A 61 5.96 -39.24 -7.18
C PHE A 61 7.46 -39.58 -7.06
N ALA A 62 7.83 -40.58 -6.25
CA ALA A 62 9.22 -41.05 -6.17
C ALA A 62 9.71 -41.61 -7.51
N ASP A 63 8.83 -42.29 -8.25
CA ASP A 63 9.13 -42.77 -9.61
C ASP A 63 9.30 -41.60 -10.59
N MET A 64 8.53 -40.52 -10.41
CA MET A 64 8.69 -39.28 -11.17
C MET A 64 10.05 -38.61 -10.90
N VAL A 65 10.47 -38.55 -9.64
CA VAL A 65 11.78 -38.04 -9.20
C VAL A 65 12.93 -38.82 -9.84
N ALA A 66 12.79 -40.14 -9.98
CA ALA A 66 13.80 -40.99 -10.62
C ALA A 66 14.01 -40.70 -12.12
N LEU A 67 13.09 -39.98 -12.78
CA LEU A 67 13.17 -39.62 -14.19
C LEU A 67 13.92 -38.30 -14.46
N LYS A 68 14.31 -37.54 -13.42
CA LYS A 68 15.04 -36.27 -13.57
C LYS A 68 16.30 -36.45 -14.43
N GLY A 69 16.47 -35.57 -15.41
CA GLY A 69 17.59 -35.61 -16.35
C GLY A 69 17.48 -36.64 -17.48
N ASP A 70 16.42 -37.47 -17.52
CA ASP A 70 16.20 -38.43 -18.61
C ASP A 70 15.87 -37.70 -19.93
N PRO A 71 16.49 -38.07 -21.07
CA PRO A 71 16.19 -37.44 -22.36
C PRO A 71 14.73 -37.56 -22.83
N ASN A 72 13.99 -38.55 -22.32
CA ASN A 72 12.58 -38.80 -22.64
C ASN A 72 11.67 -38.60 -21.41
N ILE A 73 12.07 -37.73 -20.48
CA ILE A 73 11.35 -37.49 -19.22
C ILE A 73 9.85 -37.21 -19.45
N GLY A 74 9.47 -36.36 -20.41
CA GLY A 74 8.07 -36.04 -20.67
C GLY A 74 7.20 -37.26 -21.02
N ASP A 75 7.63 -38.06 -22.00
CA ASP A 75 6.93 -39.28 -22.42
C ASP A 75 6.87 -40.33 -21.29
N LYS A 76 7.96 -40.46 -20.51
CA LYS A 76 8.02 -41.39 -19.38
C LYS A 76 7.11 -40.97 -18.23
N VAL A 77 7.06 -39.68 -17.88
CA VAL A 77 6.12 -39.16 -16.86
C VAL A 77 4.68 -39.46 -17.28
N ASN A 78 4.32 -39.21 -18.54
CA ASN A 78 2.98 -39.51 -19.04
C ASN A 78 2.63 -41.00 -18.99
N LYS A 79 3.52 -41.89 -19.46
CA LYS A 79 3.21 -43.32 -19.65
C LYS A 79 3.41 -44.18 -18.41
N LEU A 80 4.42 -43.87 -17.59
CA LEU A 80 4.80 -44.68 -16.44
C LEU A 80 4.12 -44.21 -15.17
N VAL A 81 3.92 -42.89 -15.01
CA VAL A 81 3.38 -42.32 -13.77
C VAL A 81 1.93 -41.88 -13.94
N LEU A 82 1.67 -40.87 -14.78
CA LEU A 82 0.36 -40.24 -14.85
C LEU A 82 -0.70 -41.15 -15.47
N GLY A 83 -0.39 -41.84 -16.57
CA GLY A 83 -1.33 -42.73 -17.25
C GLY A 83 -1.89 -43.85 -16.36
N PRO A 84 -1.04 -44.66 -15.70
CA PRO A 84 -1.49 -45.70 -14.79
C PRO A 84 -2.26 -45.15 -13.59
N LEU A 85 -1.76 -44.08 -12.95
CA LEU A 85 -2.39 -43.46 -11.78
C LEU A 85 -3.80 -42.94 -12.12
N PHE A 86 -3.95 -42.16 -13.19
CA PHE A 86 -5.23 -41.56 -13.53
C PHE A 86 -6.25 -42.61 -14.00
N LYS A 87 -5.79 -43.64 -14.74
CA LYS A 87 -6.65 -44.73 -15.19
C LYS A 87 -7.18 -45.60 -14.04
N ALA A 88 -6.35 -45.89 -13.04
CA ALA A 88 -6.75 -46.71 -11.88
C ALA A 88 -7.86 -46.03 -11.05
N ASN A 89 -7.95 -44.70 -11.11
CA ASN A 89 -8.84 -43.90 -10.27
C ASN A 89 -9.96 -43.18 -11.03
N ASP A 90 -10.22 -43.55 -12.30
CA ASP A 90 -11.24 -42.91 -13.16
C ASP A 90 -11.11 -41.37 -13.19
N LEU A 91 -9.87 -40.88 -13.28
CA LEU A 91 -9.55 -39.46 -13.40
C LEU A 91 -9.45 -39.05 -14.88
N PRO A 92 -9.67 -37.77 -15.23
CA PRO A 92 -9.59 -37.31 -16.63
C PRO A 92 -8.19 -37.54 -17.22
N THR A 93 -8.05 -37.42 -18.54
CA THR A 93 -6.71 -37.42 -19.15
C THR A 93 -5.86 -36.29 -18.56
N PRO A 94 -4.68 -36.60 -17.97
CA PRO A 94 -3.78 -35.58 -17.42
C PRO A 94 -3.19 -34.71 -18.54
N PRO A 95 -2.69 -33.50 -18.22
CA PRO A 95 -2.01 -32.67 -19.20
C PRO A 95 -0.76 -33.38 -19.75
N ASP A 96 -0.42 -33.08 -21.01
CA ASP A 96 0.69 -33.74 -21.71
C ASP A 96 2.05 -33.15 -21.29
N PHE A 97 2.82 -33.89 -20.49
CA PHE A 97 4.18 -33.50 -20.08
C PHE A 97 5.24 -33.69 -21.19
N ASN A 98 4.85 -34.11 -22.38
CA ASN A 98 5.72 -34.24 -23.56
C ASN A 98 5.35 -33.22 -24.67
N ASP A 99 4.54 -32.20 -24.36
CA ASP A 99 4.14 -31.16 -25.31
C ASP A 99 5.27 -30.17 -25.57
N ALA A 100 5.99 -30.41 -26.66
CA ALA A 100 7.07 -29.58 -27.21
C ALA A 100 6.71 -28.09 -27.39
N THR A 101 5.43 -27.79 -27.68
CA THR A 101 5.00 -26.41 -27.93
C THR A 101 4.91 -25.59 -26.65
N LYS A 102 4.70 -26.25 -25.51
CA LYS A 102 4.49 -25.65 -24.20
C LYS A 102 5.72 -25.71 -23.30
N LEU A 103 6.40 -26.85 -23.31
CA LEU A 103 7.49 -27.18 -22.38
C LEU A 103 8.88 -27.03 -23.00
N GLY A 104 8.95 -26.68 -24.28
CA GLY A 104 10.20 -26.54 -25.05
C GLY A 104 10.68 -27.87 -25.64
N ASN A 105 11.85 -27.85 -26.28
CA ASN A 105 12.38 -29.00 -27.01
C ASN A 105 13.72 -29.51 -26.45
N GLY A 106 13.93 -30.83 -26.50
CA GLY A 106 15.20 -31.47 -26.16
C GLY A 106 15.68 -31.10 -24.76
N LYS A 107 16.86 -30.47 -24.65
CA LYS A 107 17.44 -30.07 -23.36
C LYS A 107 16.58 -29.10 -22.56
N GLU A 108 15.80 -28.24 -23.23
CA GLU A 108 14.95 -27.27 -22.55
C GLU A 108 13.85 -27.97 -21.76
N MET A 109 13.12 -28.91 -22.40
CA MET A 109 12.08 -29.71 -21.74
C MET A 109 12.66 -30.52 -20.58
N VAL A 110 13.80 -31.17 -20.80
CA VAL A 110 14.46 -31.97 -19.76
C VAL A 110 14.79 -31.11 -18.55
N GLN A 111 15.36 -29.92 -18.76
CA GLN A 111 15.71 -29.01 -17.66
C GLN A 111 14.47 -28.48 -16.95
N ARG A 112 13.46 -28.03 -17.71
CA ARG A 112 12.22 -27.45 -17.17
C ARG A 112 11.45 -28.46 -16.32
N LEU A 113 11.29 -29.69 -16.80
CA LEU A 113 10.62 -30.75 -16.04
C LEU A 113 11.46 -31.22 -14.84
N THR A 114 12.78 -31.26 -14.98
CA THR A 114 13.67 -31.57 -13.84
C THR A 114 13.56 -30.52 -12.74
N ASN A 115 13.53 -29.23 -13.10
CA ASN A 115 13.33 -28.13 -12.16
C ASN A 115 11.95 -28.20 -11.51
N LEU A 116 10.90 -28.42 -12.30
CA LEU A 116 9.54 -28.54 -11.80
C LEU A 116 9.41 -29.67 -10.77
N ILE A 117 9.92 -30.86 -11.07
CA ILE A 117 9.92 -31.99 -10.12
C ILE A 117 10.74 -31.65 -8.87
N ALA A 118 11.89 -30.99 -9.01
CA ALA A 118 12.73 -30.60 -7.88
C ALA A 118 12.06 -29.60 -6.93
N ILE A 119 11.17 -28.73 -7.44
CA ILE A 119 10.38 -27.83 -6.59
C ILE A 119 9.46 -28.64 -5.65
N PHE A 120 8.77 -29.66 -6.18
CA PHE A 120 7.88 -30.55 -5.41
C PHE A 120 8.61 -31.63 -4.59
N GLU A 121 9.91 -31.81 -4.80
CA GLU A 121 10.78 -32.72 -4.02
C GLU A 121 11.32 -32.06 -2.73
N ASN A 122 11.13 -30.74 -2.56
CA ASN A 122 11.58 -30.03 -1.36
C ASN A 122 11.01 -30.71 -0.09
N PRO A 123 11.84 -31.02 0.94
CA PRO A 123 11.36 -31.58 2.20
C PRO A 123 10.27 -30.77 2.91
N GLU A 124 10.15 -29.47 2.61
CA GLU A 124 9.05 -28.62 3.10
C GLU A 124 7.68 -28.98 2.50
N LEU A 125 7.65 -29.79 1.43
CA LEU A 125 6.46 -30.31 0.76
C LEU A 125 6.30 -31.84 0.98
N ASP A 126 6.79 -32.36 2.09
CA ASP A 126 6.57 -33.77 2.49
C ASP A 126 5.22 -33.91 3.22
N PHE A 127 4.27 -34.58 2.59
CA PHE A 127 2.91 -34.75 3.11
C PHE A 127 2.70 -36.08 3.84
N SER A 128 3.74 -36.90 4.01
CA SER A 128 3.63 -38.25 4.59
C SER A 128 3.24 -38.27 6.08
N LYS A 129 3.37 -37.14 6.78
CA LYS A 129 3.08 -37.01 8.22
C LYS A 129 1.89 -36.11 8.53
N ASN A 130 1.17 -35.65 7.51
CA ASN A 130 0.00 -34.80 7.68
C ASN A 130 -1.13 -35.57 8.37
N ARG A 131 -1.75 -34.96 9.38
CA ARG A 131 -3.01 -35.43 9.98
C ARG A 131 -4.18 -34.99 9.08
N ALA A 132 -5.38 -35.52 9.32
CA ALA A 132 -6.59 -35.07 8.61
C ALA A 132 -6.80 -33.54 8.70
N ASP A 133 -6.47 -32.92 9.84
CA ASP A 133 -6.50 -31.45 10.01
C ASP A 133 -5.42 -30.70 9.20
N ASP A 134 -4.34 -31.38 8.80
CA ASP A 134 -3.27 -30.82 7.96
C ASP A 134 -3.62 -30.93 6.45
N ASP A 135 -4.58 -31.80 6.09
CA ASP A 135 -5.08 -31.92 4.70
C ASP A 135 -5.90 -30.69 4.29
N ASP A 136 -6.55 -30.03 5.25
CA ASP A 136 -7.20 -28.72 5.09
C ASP A 136 -6.22 -27.66 4.55
N LEU A 137 -4.96 -27.67 4.99
CA LEU A 137 -3.95 -26.71 4.56
C LEU A 137 -3.58 -26.89 3.08
N LEU A 138 -3.51 -28.15 2.63
CA LEU A 138 -3.21 -28.49 1.25
C LEU A 138 -4.38 -28.20 0.33
N GLY A 139 -5.59 -28.56 0.78
CA GLY A 139 -6.83 -28.17 0.13
C GLY A 139 -6.89 -26.65 -0.07
N ASP A 140 -6.69 -25.88 1.01
CA ASP A 140 -6.62 -24.42 0.97
C ASP A 140 -5.57 -23.89 -0.03
N ALA A 141 -4.44 -24.59 -0.18
CA ALA A 141 -3.41 -24.22 -1.15
C ALA A 141 -3.81 -24.51 -2.59
N TYR A 142 -4.51 -25.62 -2.82
CA TYR A 142 -5.12 -25.93 -4.10
C TYR A 142 -6.16 -24.87 -4.47
N GLU A 143 -7.03 -24.49 -3.54
CA GLU A 143 -8.04 -23.45 -3.76
C GLU A 143 -7.44 -22.06 -3.98
N TYR A 144 -6.36 -21.74 -3.26
CA TYR A 144 -5.59 -20.52 -3.46
C TYR A 144 -5.03 -20.44 -4.89
N LEU A 145 -4.41 -21.52 -5.38
CA LEU A 145 -3.93 -21.61 -6.75
C LEU A 145 -5.07 -21.47 -7.76
N MET A 146 -6.19 -22.17 -7.56
CA MET A 146 -7.35 -22.05 -8.44
C MET A 146 -7.89 -20.61 -8.50
N ARG A 147 -8.02 -19.93 -7.36
CA ARG A 147 -8.40 -18.51 -7.30
C ARG A 147 -7.43 -17.64 -8.08
N HIS A 148 -6.13 -17.88 -7.92
CA HIS A 148 -5.09 -17.13 -8.60
C HIS A 148 -5.21 -17.30 -10.13
N PHE A 149 -5.35 -18.54 -10.61
CA PHE A 149 -5.52 -18.83 -12.03
C PHE A 149 -6.84 -18.29 -12.59
N ALA A 150 -7.91 -18.27 -11.80
CA ALA A 150 -9.17 -17.61 -12.18
C ALA A 150 -9.00 -16.10 -12.37
N THR A 151 -8.14 -15.47 -11.56
CA THR A 151 -7.80 -14.05 -11.63
C THR A 151 -6.94 -13.74 -12.86
N GLU A 152 -5.86 -14.50 -13.10
CA GLU A 152 -4.94 -14.28 -14.24
C GLU A 152 -5.57 -14.62 -15.60
N SER A 153 -6.42 -15.64 -15.68
CA SER A 153 -6.94 -16.13 -16.97
C SER A 153 -7.94 -15.19 -17.63
N GLY A 154 -8.66 -14.35 -16.88
CA GLY A 154 -9.62 -13.34 -17.39
C GLY A 154 -10.81 -13.87 -18.22
N LYS A 155 -10.84 -15.16 -18.59
CA LYS A 155 -11.74 -15.78 -19.58
C LYS A 155 -12.88 -16.61 -18.98
N SER A 156 -13.01 -16.66 -17.66
CA SER A 156 -14.03 -17.46 -16.97
C SER A 156 -15.42 -16.82 -17.05
N LYS A 157 -16.39 -17.44 -17.74
CA LYS A 157 -17.80 -17.01 -17.69
C LYS A 157 -18.50 -17.45 -16.39
N GLY A 158 -17.94 -17.12 -15.23
CA GLY A 158 -18.51 -17.40 -13.90
C GLY A 158 -18.54 -18.88 -13.45
N GLN A 159 -18.62 -19.83 -14.39
CA GLN A 159 -18.82 -21.26 -14.16
C GLN A 159 -17.60 -22.03 -13.62
N PHE A 160 -16.37 -21.51 -13.76
CA PHE A 160 -15.16 -22.27 -13.38
C PHE A 160 -14.85 -22.21 -11.88
N TYR A 161 -15.09 -21.06 -11.25
CA TYR A 161 -14.74 -20.82 -9.85
C TYR A 161 -15.65 -19.75 -9.24
N THR A 162 -16.36 -20.15 -8.19
CA THR A 162 -17.12 -19.24 -7.33
C THR A 162 -16.17 -18.61 -6.31
N PRO A 163 -16.13 -17.28 -6.16
CA PRO A 163 -15.32 -16.64 -5.11
C PRO A 163 -15.59 -17.28 -3.75
N ALA A 164 -14.53 -17.58 -3.00
CA ALA A 164 -14.62 -18.27 -1.71
C ALA A 164 -15.49 -17.49 -0.71
N GLU A 165 -15.44 -16.17 -0.75
CA GLU A 165 -16.25 -15.28 0.07
C GLU A 165 -17.75 -15.50 -0.18
N VAL A 166 -18.18 -15.61 -1.43
CA VAL A 166 -19.59 -15.87 -1.79
C VAL A 166 -19.98 -17.31 -1.43
N SER A 167 -19.07 -18.27 -1.61
CA SER A 167 -19.32 -19.67 -1.25
C SER A 167 -19.56 -19.84 0.25
N ARG A 168 -18.83 -19.10 1.09
CA ARG A 168 -19.05 -19.07 2.56
C ARG A 168 -20.39 -18.47 2.94
N ILE A 169 -20.82 -17.40 2.26
CA ILE A 169 -22.18 -16.84 2.46
C ILE A 169 -23.22 -17.91 2.14
N MET A 170 -23.12 -18.57 0.98
CA MET A 170 -24.08 -19.61 0.57
C MET A 170 -24.13 -20.76 1.58
N ALA A 171 -22.97 -21.28 2.01
CA ALA A 171 -22.91 -22.35 2.99
C ALA A 171 -23.59 -21.97 4.32
N ALA A 172 -23.39 -20.74 4.78
CA ALA A 172 -23.95 -20.26 6.05
C ALA A 172 -25.47 -19.99 5.97
N ILE A 173 -25.95 -19.32 4.91
CA ILE A 173 -27.38 -18.97 4.80
C ILE A 173 -28.30 -20.18 4.54
N LEU A 174 -27.74 -21.32 4.12
CA LEU A 174 -28.49 -22.58 4.01
C LEU A 174 -28.84 -23.18 5.38
N GLY A 175 -28.18 -22.75 6.45
CA GLY A 175 -28.42 -23.26 7.81
C GLY A 175 -27.94 -24.70 8.04
N ILE A 176 -27.08 -25.25 7.17
CA ILE A 176 -26.62 -26.65 7.27
C ILE A 176 -25.78 -26.89 8.54
N ARG A 177 -25.15 -25.85 9.08
CA ARG A 177 -24.35 -25.93 10.32
C ARG A 177 -25.23 -26.09 11.56
N GLU A 178 -26.43 -25.53 11.54
CA GLU A 178 -27.41 -25.57 12.63
C GLU A 178 -28.34 -26.78 12.52
N ALA A 179 -28.45 -27.36 11.33
CA ALA A 179 -29.26 -28.54 11.08
C ALA A 179 -28.67 -29.83 11.68
N GLU A 180 -29.53 -30.80 11.97
CA GLU A 180 -29.10 -32.17 12.26
C GLU A 180 -28.64 -32.85 10.97
N THR A 181 -27.32 -32.95 10.79
CA THR A 181 -26.71 -33.59 9.63
C THR A 181 -26.26 -35.02 9.93
N SER A 182 -26.24 -35.86 8.90
CA SER A 182 -25.60 -37.17 8.94
C SER A 182 -25.09 -37.56 7.56
N ARG A 183 -24.49 -38.75 7.42
CA ARG A 183 -24.08 -39.27 6.11
C ARG A 183 -25.24 -39.44 5.12
N SER A 184 -26.48 -39.54 5.60
CA SER A 184 -27.65 -39.57 4.72
C SER A 184 -28.09 -38.19 4.23
N THR A 185 -27.58 -37.11 4.83
CA THR A 185 -27.84 -35.74 4.37
C THR A 185 -27.10 -35.53 3.06
N THR A 186 -27.81 -35.02 2.07
CA THR A 186 -27.34 -34.95 0.69
C THR A 186 -27.22 -33.50 0.21
N VAL A 187 -26.08 -33.17 -0.41
CA VAL A 187 -25.81 -31.85 -0.99
C VAL A 187 -25.51 -32.01 -2.48
N TYR A 188 -26.19 -31.25 -3.33
CA TYR A 188 -26.02 -31.34 -4.78
C TYR A 188 -25.64 -29.98 -5.40
N ASP A 189 -24.68 -30.00 -6.32
CA ASP A 189 -24.41 -28.88 -7.23
C ASP A 189 -24.54 -29.30 -8.71
N PRO A 190 -25.60 -28.85 -9.41
CA PRO A 190 -25.83 -29.20 -10.81
C PRO A 190 -24.85 -28.54 -11.80
N THR A 191 -23.99 -27.64 -11.34
CA THR A 191 -23.03 -26.90 -12.16
C THR A 191 -21.75 -26.68 -11.34
N CYS A 192 -21.19 -27.78 -10.83
CA CYS A 192 -20.26 -27.72 -9.71
C CYS A 192 -18.92 -27.06 -10.03
N GLY A 193 -18.58 -26.85 -11.31
CA GLY A 193 -17.30 -26.29 -11.72
C GLY A 193 -16.16 -27.08 -11.09
N SER A 194 -15.25 -26.40 -10.39
CA SER A 194 -14.13 -27.00 -9.65
C SER A 194 -14.52 -27.71 -8.33
N GLY A 195 -15.80 -27.86 -8.02
CA GLY A 195 -16.29 -28.44 -6.76
C GLY A 195 -16.11 -27.55 -5.53
N SER A 196 -15.52 -26.35 -5.70
CA SER A 196 -15.22 -25.43 -4.60
C SER A 196 -16.46 -25.06 -3.79
N LEU A 197 -17.57 -24.69 -4.44
CA LEU A 197 -18.80 -24.31 -3.74
C LEU A 197 -19.37 -25.50 -2.94
N LEU A 198 -19.41 -26.69 -3.56
CA LEU A 198 -19.89 -27.92 -2.94
C LEU A 198 -19.07 -28.28 -1.69
N LEU A 199 -17.74 -28.14 -1.76
CA LEU A 199 -16.82 -28.32 -0.63
C LEU A 199 -17.13 -27.37 0.54
N LYS A 200 -17.40 -26.09 0.28
CA LYS A 200 -17.71 -25.13 1.36
C LYS A 200 -18.98 -25.50 2.11
N VAL A 201 -19.99 -25.99 1.39
CA VAL A 201 -21.24 -26.43 2.02
C VAL A 201 -21.01 -27.71 2.82
N GLY A 202 -20.26 -28.68 2.27
CA GLY A 202 -19.88 -29.89 2.99
C GLY A 202 -19.13 -29.60 4.29
N ASN A 203 -18.10 -28.73 4.23
CA ASN A 203 -17.28 -28.36 5.39
C ASN A 203 -18.03 -27.51 6.43
N ALA A 204 -19.17 -26.90 6.06
CA ALA A 204 -20.00 -26.17 7.01
C ALA A 204 -20.88 -27.10 7.87
N ALA A 205 -21.14 -28.33 7.42
CA ALA A 205 -21.88 -29.33 8.18
C ALA A 205 -21.06 -29.83 9.40
N ARG A 206 -21.74 -30.23 10.48
CA ARG A 206 -21.08 -30.74 11.71
C ARG A 206 -20.59 -32.18 11.60
N THR A 207 -21.08 -32.90 10.60
CA THR A 207 -20.77 -34.30 10.33
C THR A 207 -20.61 -34.49 8.84
N ASP A 208 -19.88 -35.53 8.41
CA ASP A 208 -19.79 -35.90 6.99
C ASP A 208 -21.17 -35.99 6.34
N VAL A 209 -21.32 -35.34 5.18
CA VAL A 209 -22.51 -35.38 4.33
C VAL A 209 -22.16 -35.98 2.97
N THR A 210 -23.16 -36.47 2.24
CA THR A 210 -22.91 -37.01 0.89
C THR A 210 -22.99 -35.92 -0.16
N LEU A 211 -21.89 -35.73 -0.90
CA LEU A 211 -21.73 -34.68 -1.90
C LEU A 211 -21.95 -35.22 -3.32
N TYR A 212 -22.79 -34.52 -4.10
CA TYR A 212 -23.13 -34.82 -5.49
C TYR A 212 -22.85 -33.60 -6.37
N GLY A 213 -22.20 -33.81 -7.51
CA GLY A 213 -21.91 -32.71 -8.44
C GLY A 213 -21.99 -33.13 -9.89
N GLN A 214 -22.42 -32.21 -10.76
CA GLN A 214 -22.38 -32.39 -12.21
C GLN A 214 -21.70 -31.20 -12.88
N GLU A 215 -20.78 -31.50 -13.81
CA GLU A 215 -20.05 -30.50 -14.59
C GLU A 215 -20.00 -30.90 -16.06
N LYS A 216 -20.22 -29.93 -16.95
CA LYS A 216 -20.27 -30.16 -18.40
C LYS A 216 -18.87 -30.38 -18.98
N ASP A 217 -17.90 -29.58 -18.57
CA ASP A 217 -16.53 -29.61 -19.06
C ASP A 217 -15.73 -30.76 -18.42
N SER A 218 -15.15 -31.63 -19.23
CA SER A 218 -14.44 -32.82 -18.74
C SER A 218 -13.19 -32.51 -17.93
N ALA A 219 -12.43 -31.48 -18.29
CA ALA A 219 -11.23 -31.11 -17.55
C ALA A 219 -11.63 -30.53 -16.18
N THR A 220 -12.69 -29.72 -16.17
CA THR A 220 -13.20 -29.07 -14.95
C THR A 220 -13.84 -30.09 -13.99
N ALA A 221 -14.60 -31.06 -14.50
CA ALA A 221 -15.16 -32.15 -13.70
C ALA A 221 -14.05 -32.97 -13.01
N GLY A 222 -12.94 -33.20 -13.73
CA GLY A 222 -11.79 -33.89 -13.15
C GLY A 222 -11.02 -33.06 -12.12
N LEU A 223 -10.90 -31.74 -12.32
CA LEU A 223 -10.40 -30.82 -11.30
C LEU A 223 -11.27 -30.88 -10.03
N ALA A 224 -12.60 -30.93 -10.17
CA ALA A 224 -13.50 -31.08 -9.02
C ALA A 224 -13.25 -32.37 -8.24
N ARG A 225 -13.11 -33.50 -8.93
CA ARG A 225 -12.78 -34.79 -8.29
C ARG A 225 -11.46 -34.71 -7.52
N MET A 226 -10.39 -34.20 -8.14
CA MET A 226 -9.09 -34.02 -7.47
C MET A 226 -9.20 -33.08 -6.27
N ASN A 227 -9.95 -31.98 -6.41
CA ASN A 227 -10.15 -31.00 -5.34
C ASN A 227 -10.87 -31.61 -4.14
N LEU A 228 -11.92 -32.40 -4.36
CA LEU A 228 -12.65 -33.12 -3.30
C LEU A 228 -11.74 -34.14 -2.58
N ILE A 229 -10.93 -34.89 -3.32
CA ILE A 229 -9.96 -35.84 -2.75
C ILE A 229 -8.91 -35.14 -1.87
N LEU A 230 -8.43 -33.97 -2.30
CA LEU A 230 -7.45 -33.17 -1.54
C LEU A 230 -8.02 -32.61 -0.24
N HIS A 231 -9.34 -32.43 -0.15
CA HIS A 231 -10.06 -31.98 1.05
C HIS A 231 -10.69 -33.16 1.82
N ASP A 232 -10.12 -34.36 1.69
CA ASP A 232 -10.57 -35.58 2.40
C ASP A 232 -12.04 -35.96 2.16
N GLN A 233 -12.57 -35.65 0.96
CA GLN A 233 -13.93 -36.03 0.51
C GLN A 233 -13.89 -37.02 -0.68
N PRO A 234 -13.22 -38.19 -0.58
CA PRO A 234 -13.06 -39.12 -1.69
C PRO A 234 -14.35 -39.83 -2.11
N THR A 235 -15.40 -39.82 -1.28
CA THR A 235 -16.70 -40.45 -1.57
C THR A 235 -17.66 -39.56 -2.35
N ALA A 236 -17.27 -38.32 -2.66
CA ALA A 236 -18.10 -37.41 -3.43
C ALA A 236 -18.31 -37.90 -4.87
N GLU A 237 -19.56 -37.86 -5.35
CA GLU A 237 -19.91 -38.32 -6.69
C GLU A 237 -19.96 -37.14 -7.66
N ILE A 238 -19.00 -37.06 -8.58
CA ILE A 238 -18.95 -36.03 -9.63
C ILE A 238 -19.15 -36.65 -11.01
N HIS A 239 -20.21 -36.27 -11.73
CA HIS A 239 -20.47 -36.72 -13.09
C HIS A 239 -20.12 -35.66 -14.14
N GLN A 240 -19.52 -36.11 -15.25
CA GLN A 240 -19.28 -35.28 -16.42
C GLN A 240 -20.49 -35.34 -17.36
N GLY A 241 -21.10 -34.20 -17.68
CA GLY A 241 -22.22 -34.11 -18.62
C GLY A 241 -23.03 -32.82 -18.52
N ASN A 242 -23.81 -32.49 -19.55
CA ASN A 242 -24.68 -31.31 -19.53
C ASN A 242 -25.92 -31.57 -18.66
N THR A 243 -26.04 -30.87 -17.54
CA THR A 243 -27.15 -31.00 -16.57
C THR A 243 -28.54 -30.83 -17.17
N LEU A 244 -28.72 -29.91 -18.12
CA LEU A 244 -30.04 -29.65 -18.67
C LEU A 244 -30.45 -30.73 -19.70
N ALA A 245 -29.52 -31.12 -20.58
CA ALA A 245 -29.78 -32.06 -21.67
C ALA A 245 -29.59 -33.55 -21.27
N ASN A 246 -28.72 -33.83 -20.31
CA ASN A 246 -28.40 -35.18 -19.84
C ASN A 246 -28.09 -35.17 -18.32
N PRO A 247 -29.12 -34.99 -17.46
CA PRO A 247 -28.93 -35.08 -16.02
C PRO A 247 -28.52 -36.49 -15.60
N HIS A 248 -27.48 -36.62 -14.77
CA HIS A 248 -26.93 -37.92 -14.37
C HIS A 248 -27.51 -38.47 -13.06
N PHE A 249 -28.05 -37.61 -12.20
CA PHE A 249 -28.62 -38.03 -10.92
C PHE A 249 -30.12 -38.27 -11.05
N LEU A 250 -30.49 -39.53 -11.29
CA LEU A 250 -31.87 -39.98 -11.51
C LEU A 250 -32.28 -41.03 -10.48
N GLU A 251 -33.56 -41.03 -10.11
CA GLU A 251 -34.24 -42.10 -9.40
C GLU A 251 -35.36 -42.65 -10.30
N GLY A 252 -35.07 -43.75 -11.01
CA GLY A 252 -35.91 -44.19 -12.13
C GLY A 252 -35.85 -43.17 -13.27
N ASP A 253 -37.01 -42.72 -13.75
CA ASP A 253 -37.12 -41.69 -14.80
C ASP A 253 -37.15 -40.24 -14.24
N ALA A 254 -37.26 -40.09 -12.92
CA ALA A 254 -37.33 -38.79 -12.26
C ALA A 254 -35.93 -38.30 -11.83
N LEU A 255 -35.77 -36.98 -11.69
CA LEU A 255 -34.58 -36.41 -11.06
C LEU A 255 -34.47 -36.87 -9.60
N LYS A 256 -33.28 -37.29 -9.19
CA LYS A 256 -32.97 -37.54 -7.78
C LYS A 256 -33.18 -36.24 -6.99
N THR A 257 -33.70 -36.36 -5.77
CA THR A 257 -33.94 -35.22 -4.90
C THR A 257 -32.93 -35.16 -3.75
N PHE A 258 -32.62 -33.94 -3.30
CA PHE A 258 -31.57 -33.66 -2.32
C PHE A 258 -32.07 -32.73 -1.21
N ASP A 259 -31.41 -32.78 -0.05
CA ASP A 259 -31.71 -31.90 1.10
C ASP A 259 -31.25 -30.47 0.84
N TYR A 260 -30.04 -30.34 0.29
CA TYR A 260 -29.44 -29.06 -0.06
C TYR A 260 -29.02 -29.02 -1.52
N VAL A 261 -29.33 -27.92 -2.20
CA VAL A 261 -28.86 -27.70 -3.58
C VAL A 261 -28.22 -26.32 -3.70
N VAL A 262 -26.97 -26.27 -4.13
CA VAL A 262 -26.24 -25.02 -4.40
C VAL A 262 -25.84 -24.93 -5.85
N ALA A 263 -25.80 -23.73 -6.42
CA ALA A 263 -25.31 -23.58 -7.78
C ALA A 263 -24.76 -22.19 -8.07
N ASN A 264 -23.75 -22.16 -8.93
CA ASN A 264 -23.30 -20.98 -9.67
C ASN A 264 -23.32 -21.29 -11.17
N PRO A 265 -24.52 -21.34 -11.79
CA PRO A 265 -24.67 -21.72 -13.18
C PRO A 265 -24.02 -20.70 -14.13
N PRO A 266 -23.73 -21.07 -15.40
CA PRO A 266 -23.26 -20.13 -16.40
C PRO A 266 -24.28 -19.01 -16.65
N PHE A 267 -23.88 -17.77 -16.42
CA PHE A 267 -24.77 -16.61 -16.55
C PHE A 267 -25.20 -16.40 -18.00
N SER A 268 -26.52 -16.25 -18.18
CA SER A 268 -27.16 -15.95 -19.46
C SER A 268 -26.74 -16.90 -20.58
N ASP A 269 -26.74 -18.22 -20.29
CA ASP A 269 -26.49 -19.26 -21.29
C ASP A 269 -27.48 -19.13 -22.45
N LYS A 270 -26.96 -18.78 -23.63
CA LYS A 270 -27.75 -18.52 -24.84
C LYS A 270 -28.13 -19.79 -25.60
N ARG A 271 -27.61 -20.95 -25.18
CA ARG A 271 -27.76 -22.24 -25.87
C ARG A 271 -28.18 -23.35 -24.90
N TRP A 272 -28.78 -22.99 -23.77
CA TRP A 272 -29.15 -23.89 -22.69
C TRP A 272 -30.09 -25.04 -23.13
N SER A 273 -30.97 -24.79 -24.11
CA SER A 273 -31.91 -25.79 -24.64
C SER A 273 -31.28 -26.75 -25.67
N THR A 274 -29.97 -26.66 -25.94
CA THR A 274 -29.33 -27.55 -26.91
C THR A 274 -29.31 -28.99 -26.38
N GLY A 275 -30.05 -29.89 -27.02
CA GLY A 275 -30.22 -31.29 -26.60
C GLY A 275 -31.38 -31.52 -25.61
N LEU A 276 -32.24 -30.52 -25.42
CA LEU A 276 -33.44 -30.58 -24.57
C LEU A 276 -34.62 -29.98 -25.36
N ASP A 277 -35.77 -30.63 -25.36
CA ASP A 277 -37.03 -30.02 -25.79
C ASP A 277 -37.72 -29.41 -24.56
N PRO A 278 -37.71 -28.08 -24.37
CA PRO A 278 -38.26 -27.47 -23.16
C PRO A 278 -39.78 -27.58 -23.05
N GLU A 279 -40.49 -27.73 -24.17
CA GLU A 279 -41.96 -27.87 -24.16
C GLU A 279 -42.38 -29.28 -23.73
N ASN A 280 -41.52 -30.28 -23.97
CA ASN A 280 -41.75 -31.68 -23.62
C ASN A 280 -40.62 -32.22 -22.74
N ASP A 281 -40.25 -31.45 -21.70
CA ASP A 281 -39.17 -31.84 -20.79
C ASP A 281 -39.53 -33.12 -20.01
N PRO A 282 -38.79 -34.24 -20.19
CA PRO A 282 -39.12 -35.52 -19.56
C PRO A 282 -39.03 -35.49 -18.03
N HIS A 283 -38.36 -34.48 -17.45
CA HIS A 283 -38.18 -34.33 -16.01
C HIS A 283 -39.15 -33.32 -15.37
N GLU A 284 -40.08 -32.77 -16.17
CA GLU A 284 -41.15 -31.85 -15.74
C GLU A 284 -40.64 -30.57 -15.04
N ARG A 285 -39.43 -30.09 -15.38
CA ARG A 285 -38.83 -28.92 -14.71
C ARG A 285 -39.60 -27.63 -14.98
N PHE A 286 -40.25 -27.52 -16.13
CA PHE A 286 -40.91 -26.28 -16.59
C PHE A 286 -42.44 -26.30 -16.48
N GLN A 287 -43.06 -27.47 -16.33
CA GLN A 287 -44.50 -27.72 -16.50
C GLN A 287 -45.42 -26.82 -15.64
N HIS A 288 -44.95 -26.40 -14.46
CA HIS A 288 -45.75 -25.65 -13.49
C HIS A 288 -45.34 -24.18 -13.33
N TYR A 289 -44.33 -23.73 -14.07
CA TYR A 289 -43.71 -22.42 -13.91
C TYR A 289 -43.63 -21.63 -15.22
N GLY A 290 -43.52 -22.32 -16.37
CA GLY A 290 -43.29 -21.72 -17.68
C GLY A 290 -41.89 -22.02 -18.22
N VAL A 291 -41.76 -21.94 -19.54
CA VAL A 291 -40.52 -22.25 -20.27
C VAL A 291 -39.62 -20.99 -20.33
N PRO A 292 -38.35 -21.08 -19.90
CA PRO A 292 -37.41 -19.95 -20.00
C PRO A 292 -37.18 -19.52 -21.47
N PRO A 293 -36.81 -18.26 -21.74
CA PRO A 293 -36.47 -17.84 -23.10
C PRO A 293 -35.25 -18.58 -23.66
N ASN A 294 -35.27 -18.97 -24.95
CA ASN A 294 -34.17 -19.71 -25.61
C ASN A 294 -32.77 -19.07 -25.45
N LYS A 295 -32.69 -17.75 -25.32
CA LYS A 295 -31.43 -17.01 -25.18
C LYS A 295 -31.07 -16.66 -23.73
N GLN A 296 -31.86 -17.10 -22.75
CA GLN A 296 -31.67 -16.84 -21.32
C GLN A 296 -31.93 -18.11 -20.49
N GLY A 297 -30.87 -18.89 -20.26
CA GLY A 297 -30.94 -20.14 -19.50
C GLY A 297 -30.98 -20.00 -17.98
N ASP A 298 -30.92 -18.78 -17.43
CA ASP A 298 -30.80 -18.53 -15.99
C ASP A 298 -31.91 -19.25 -15.19
N TYR A 299 -33.18 -19.10 -15.61
CA TYR A 299 -34.31 -19.80 -14.99
C TYR A 299 -34.34 -21.31 -15.27
N ALA A 300 -33.70 -21.79 -16.33
CA ALA A 300 -33.66 -23.22 -16.61
C ALA A 300 -32.88 -23.98 -15.52
N TYR A 301 -31.74 -23.42 -15.12
CA TYR A 301 -30.95 -23.94 -14.00
C TYR A 301 -31.67 -23.77 -12.66
N LEU A 302 -32.31 -22.62 -12.40
CA LEU A 302 -33.08 -22.43 -11.16
C LEU A 302 -34.25 -23.43 -11.05
N LEU A 303 -34.96 -23.70 -12.14
CA LEU A 303 -36.06 -24.67 -12.15
C LEU A 303 -35.57 -26.12 -12.04
N HIS A 304 -34.38 -26.43 -12.58
CA HIS A 304 -33.71 -27.72 -12.32
C HIS A 304 -33.40 -27.90 -10.82
N ILE A 305 -32.89 -26.86 -10.16
CA ILE A 305 -32.66 -26.85 -8.71
C ILE A 305 -33.96 -27.06 -7.94
N VAL A 306 -35.01 -26.30 -8.26
CA VAL A 306 -36.33 -26.45 -7.64
C VAL A 306 -36.87 -27.87 -7.80
N ARG A 307 -36.67 -28.50 -8.96
CA ARG A 307 -37.09 -29.90 -9.18
C ARG A 307 -36.23 -30.92 -8.43
N SER A 308 -34.95 -30.64 -8.25
CA SER A 308 -33.98 -31.52 -7.57
C SER A 308 -33.97 -31.36 -6.05
N LEU A 309 -34.71 -30.42 -5.48
CA LEU A 309 -34.87 -30.31 -4.02
C LEU A 309 -35.98 -31.26 -3.52
N ASN A 310 -35.76 -31.96 -2.41
CA ASN A 310 -36.82 -32.71 -1.73
C ASN A 310 -37.88 -31.76 -1.12
N SER A 311 -38.97 -32.29 -0.55
CA SER A 311 -40.10 -31.47 -0.07
C SER A 311 -39.77 -30.53 1.10
N THR A 312 -38.67 -30.79 1.81
CA THR A 312 -38.18 -29.98 2.94
C THR A 312 -36.83 -29.32 2.61
N GLY A 313 -36.41 -29.37 1.35
CA GLY A 313 -35.07 -29.01 0.95
C GLY A 313 -34.90 -27.50 0.80
N THR A 314 -33.68 -27.05 1.05
CA THR A 314 -33.26 -25.66 0.90
C THR A 314 -32.19 -25.54 -0.17
N GLY A 315 -32.26 -24.50 -1.01
CA GLY A 315 -31.26 -24.26 -2.03
C GLY A 315 -30.87 -22.80 -2.17
N ALA A 316 -29.67 -22.56 -2.69
CA ALA A 316 -29.16 -21.23 -2.97
C ALA A 316 -28.54 -21.21 -4.36
N CYS A 317 -28.94 -20.24 -5.19
CA CYS A 317 -28.46 -20.12 -6.57
C CYS A 317 -27.95 -18.71 -6.85
N ILE A 318 -26.72 -18.61 -7.37
CA ILE A 318 -26.15 -17.34 -7.82
C ILE A 318 -26.64 -17.06 -9.24
N LEU A 319 -27.32 -15.92 -9.42
CA LEU A 319 -27.89 -15.52 -10.70
C LEU A 319 -27.57 -14.05 -11.00
N PRO A 320 -27.50 -13.63 -12.27
CA PRO A 320 -27.37 -12.21 -12.61
C PRO A 320 -28.66 -11.46 -12.23
N HIS A 321 -28.54 -10.18 -11.83
CA HIS A 321 -29.69 -9.35 -11.41
C HIS A 321 -30.87 -9.33 -12.41
N GLY A 322 -30.62 -9.59 -13.70
CA GLY A 322 -31.68 -9.62 -14.70
C GLY A 322 -32.84 -10.59 -14.38
N VAL A 323 -32.60 -11.70 -13.67
CA VAL A 323 -33.69 -12.62 -13.27
C VAL A 323 -34.72 -11.92 -12.37
N LEU A 324 -34.29 -10.90 -11.63
CA LEU A 324 -35.14 -10.18 -10.69
C LEU A 324 -36.18 -9.30 -11.40
N PHE A 325 -35.92 -8.82 -12.61
CA PHE A 325 -36.75 -7.77 -13.22
C PHE A 325 -37.05 -7.92 -14.71
N ARG A 326 -36.44 -8.87 -15.43
CA ARG A 326 -36.77 -9.09 -16.84
C ARG A 326 -38.23 -9.53 -16.99
N GLY A 327 -38.85 -9.07 -18.09
CA GLY A 327 -40.28 -9.25 -18.41
C GLY A 327 -40.59 -10.56 -19.15
N ASN A 328 -41.76 -10.62 -19.79
CA ASN A 328 -42.24 -11.75 -20.61
C ASN A 328 -42.26 -13.09 -19.83
N ALA A 329 -41.79 -14.18 -20.43
CA ALA A 329 -41.78 -15.51 -19.83
C ALA A 329 -41.06 -15.55 -18.47
N GLU A 330 -39.99 -14.77 -18.28
CA GLU A 330 -39.28 -14.72 -17.00
C GLU A 330 -40.12 -14.06 -15.89
N ALA A 331 -40.98 -13.09 -16.23
CA ALA A 331 -41.91 -12.51 -15.26
C ALA A 331 -43.00 -13.49 -14.84
N GLU A 332 -43.45 -14.35 -15.75
CA GLU A 332 -44.42 -15.42 -15.45
C GLU A 332 -43.79 -16.50 -14.56
N ILE A 333 -42.58 -16.96 -14.88
CA ILE A 333 -41.84 -17.92 -14.05
C ILE A 333 -41.63 -17.35 -12.65
N ARG A 334 -41.20 -16.08 -12.54
CA ARG A 334 -40.99 -15.41 -11.26
C ARG A 334 -42.29 -15.30 -10.45
N ARG A 335 -43.40 -14.92 -11.08
CA ARG A 335 -44.73 -14.91 -10.47
C ARG A 335 -45.09 -16.28 -9.91
N ASN A 336 -44.92 -17.34 -10.70
CA ASN A 336 -45.28 -18.71 -10.31
C ASN A 336 -44.42 -19.21 -9.14
N LEU A 337 -43.12 -18.87 -9.10
CA LEU A 337 -42.25 -19.20 -7.97
C LEU A 337 -42.67 -18.47 -6.68
N LEU A 338 -42.99 -17.18 -6.78
CA LEU A 338 -43.40 -16.34 -5.66
C LEU A 338 -44.77 -16.75 -5.09
N GLN A 339 -45.76 -17.00 -5.94
CA GLN A 339 -47.12 -17.40 -5.52
C GLN A 339 -47.14 -18.77 -4.83
N ARG A 340 -46.17 -19.63 -5.14
CA ARG A 340 -45.97 -20.91 -4.45
C ARG A 340 -45.11 -20.76 -3.18
N GLY A 341 -44.69 -19.54 -2.86
CA GLY A 341 -43.85 -19.24 -1.70
C GLY A 341 -42.47 -19.86 -1.77
N LEU A 342 -41.93 -20.23 -2.94
CA LEU A 342 -40.67 -20.98 -3.02
C LEU A 342 -39.44 -20.10 -2.77
N ILE A 343 -39.49 -18.82 -3.14
CA ILE A 343 -38.39 -17.88 -2.90
C ILE A 343 -38.49 -17.37 -1.47
N GLU A 344 -37.51 -17.72 -0.64
CA GLU A 344 -37.42 -17.26 0.75
C GLU A 344 -36.78 -15.87 0.84
N GLY A 345 -35.75 -15.64 0.03
CA GLY A 345 -35.00 -14.39 0.10
C GLY A 345 -34.09 -14.13 -1.08
N ILE A 346 -33.65 -12.88 -1.18
CA ILE A 346 -32.76 -12.37 -2.23
C ILE A 346 -31.64 -11.57 -1.57
N ILE A 347 -30.40 -11.88 -1.91
CA ILE A 347 -29.21 -11.15 -1.46
C ILE A 347 -28.53 -10.55 -2.68
N GLY A 348 -28.56 -9.24 -2.84
CA GLY A 348 -27.82 -8.52 -3.89
C GLY A 348 -26.35 -8.38 -3.51
N LEU A 349 -25.45 -8.82 -4.39
CA LEU A 349 -24.01 -8.78 -4.15
C LEU A 349 -23.37 -7.57 -4.86
N PRO A 350 -22.21 -7.10 -4.38
CA PRO A 350 -21.42 -6.10 -5.08
C PRO A 350 -21.12 -6.46 -6.55
N ALA A 351 -21.11 -5.47 -7.42
CA ALA A 351 -20.63 -5.63 -8.79
C ALA A 351 -19.14 -6.03 -8.80
N ASN A 352 -18.64 -6.54 -9.93
CA ASN A 352 -17.22 -6.90 -10.11
C ASN A 352 -16.63 -7.89 -9.07
N LEU A 353 -17.45 -8.71 -8.39
CA LEU A 353 -16.97 -9.79 -7.52
C LEU A 353 -16.50 -11.01 -8.32
N PHE A 354 -17.24 -11.37 -9.38
CA PHE A 354 -17.00 -12.61 -10.13
C PHE A 354 -15.89 -12.43 -11.17
N TYR A 355 -15.08 -13.47 -11.35
CA TYR A 355 -14.07 -13.51 -12.41
C TYR A 355 -14.73 -13.61 -13.79
N GLY A 356 -14.16 -12.89 -14.76
CA GLY A 356 -14.63 -12.83 -16.16
C GLY A 356 -16.02 -12.23 -16.45
N THR A 357 -16.68 -11.64 -15.45
CA THR A 357 -17.81 -10.71 -15.65
C THR A 357 -17.74 -9.53 -14.68
N GLY A 358 -18.25 -8.37 -15.09
CA GLY A 358 -18.47 -7.21 -14.21
C GLY A 358 -19.92 -7.06 -13.74
N ILE A 359 -20.81 -7.93 -14.22
CA ILE A 359 -22.24 -7.86 -13.97
C ILE A 359 -22.51 -8.12 -12.48
N PRO A 360 -23.36 -7.32 -11.82
CA PRO A 360 -23.81 -7.60 -10.46
C PRO A 360 -24.66 -8.87 -10.43
N ALA A 361 -24.42 -9.70 -9.42
CA ALA A 361 -25.14 -10.94 -9.19
C ALA A 361 -25.91 -10.88 -7.88
N CYS A 362 -26.89 -11.76 -7.74
CA CYS A 362 -27.66 -11.97 -6.53
C CYS A 362 -27.67 -13.44 -6.17
N ILE A 363 -27.88 -13.74 -4.89
CA ILE A 363 -28.21 -15.09 -4.41
C ILE A 363 -29.72 -15.16 -4.26
N VAL A 364 -30.34 -16.12 -4.94
CA VAL A 364 -31.76 -16.46 -4.77
C VAL A 364 -31.82 -17.69 -3.85
N VAL A 365 -32.47 -17.52 -2.70
CA VAL A 365 -32.64 -18.59 -1.70
C VAL A 365 -34.02 -19.21 -1.86
N ILE A 366 -34.05 -20.52 -2.01
CA ILE A 366 -35.24 -21.36 -2.15
C ILE A 366 -35.40 -22.18 -0.87
N ASP A 367 -36.59 -22.16 -0.27
CA ASP A 367 -36.92 -23.07 0.83
C ASP A 367 -38.30 -23.68 0.58
N LYS A 368 -38.36 -25.01 0.49
CA LYS A 368 -39.61 -25.74 0.30
C LYS A 368 -40.34 -26.04 1.60
N ALA A 369 -39.65 -26.12 2.74
CA ALA A 369 -40.28 -26.46 4.01
C ALA A 369 -41.29 -25.39 4.46
N GLY A 370 -40.95 -24.11 4.33
CA GLY A 370 -41.81 -22.98 4.69
C GLY A 370 -42.74 -22.47 3.59
N ALA A 371 -42.68 -23.04 2.38
CA ALA A 371 -43.28 -22.47 1.17
C ALA A 371 -44.80 -22.24 1.27
N ALA A 372 -45.54 -23.18 1.85
CA ALA A 372 -47.00 -23.10 1.94
C ALA A 372 -47.52 -21.93 2.79
N SER A 373 -46.72 -21.41 3.70
CA SER A 373 -47.09 -20.32 4.62
C SER A 373 -46.41 -18.98 4.32
N ARG A 374 -45.57 -18.93 3.26
CA ARG A 374 -44.72 -17.77 2.99
C ARG A 374 -45.51 -16.65 2.30
N ASP A 375 -45.59 -15.51 2.97
CA ASP A 375 -46.31 -14.30 2.52
C ASP A 375 -45.38 -13.12 2.20
N ALA A 376 -44.06 -13.30 2.29
CA ALA A 376 -43.06 -12.26 2.07
C ALA A 376 -41.72 -12.84 1.59
N VAL A 377 -40.90 -11.99 0.98
CA VAL A 377 -39.52 -12.30 0.58
C VAL A 377 -38.58 -11.42 1.40
N PHE A 378 -37.57 -12.01 2.03
CA PHE A 378 -36.55 -11.25 2.75
C PHE A 378 -35.46 -10.77 1.79
N MET A 379 -35.27 -9.46 1.67
CA MET A 379 -34.33 -8.85 0.72
C MET A 379 -33.17 -8.19 1.45
N VAL A 380 -31.95 -8.39 0.94
CA VAL A 380 -30.71 -7.77 1.42
C VAL A 380 -30.00 -7.11 0.24
N ASP A 381 -29.68 -5.82 0.32
CA ASP A 381 -28.84 -5.10 -0.63
C ASP A 381 -27.42 -4.93 -0.06
N ALA A 382 -26.56 -5.91 -0.30
CA ALA A 382 -25.16 -5.87 0.12
C ALA A 382 -24.23 -5.22 -0.92
N SER A 383 -24.77 -4.54 -1.95
CA SER A 383 -24.00 -4.06 -3.10
C SER A 383 -22.86 -3.08 -2.76
N LYS A 384 -22.90 -2.46 -1.59
CA LYS A 384 -21.91 -1.48 -1.10
C LYS A 384 -20.84 -2.06 -0.18
N GLY A 385 -21.02 -3.27 0.35
CA GLY A 385 -20.08 -3.90 1.29
C GLY A 385 -18.95 -4.61 0.55
N PHE A 386 -17.84 -3.91 0.27
CA PHE A 386 -16.64 -4.50 -0.34
C PHE A 386 -15.39 -3.63 -0.14
N ILE A 387 -14.22 -4.23 -0.39
CA ILE A 387 -12.96 -3.53 -0.64
C ILE A 387 -12.54 -3.70 -2.10
N LYS A 388 -11.81 -2.70 -2.64
CA LYS A 388 -11.21 -2.78 -3.97
C LYS A 388 -9.96 -3.65 -3.93
N ASP A 389 -9.87 -4.60 -4.85
CA ASP A 389 -8.72 -5.49 -5.06
C ASP A 389 -8.34 -5.46 -6.55
N GLY A 390 -7.47 -4.50 -6.91
CA GLY A 390 -7.19 -4.15 -8.31
C GLY A 390 -8.47 -3.75 -9.07
N ASN A 391 -8.76 -4.45 -10.17
CA ASN A 391 -9.96 -4.23 -10.99
C ASN A 391 -11.21 -4.96 -10.46
N LYS A 392 -11.08 -5.73 -9.38
CA LYS A 392 -12.16 -6.51 -8.78
C LYS A 392 -12.56 -5.95 -7.43
N ASN A 393 -13.77 -6.32 -7.01
CA ASN A 393 -14.22 -6.10 -5.66
C ASN A 393 -14.01 -7.40 -4.87
N ARG A 394 -13.79 -7.29 -3.56
CA ARG A 394 -13.69 -8.42 -2.64
C ARG A 394 -14.51 -8.14 -1.40
N LEU A 395 -15.20 -9.15 -0.89
CA LEU A 395 -15.88 -9.05 0.41
C LEU A 395 -14.86 -9.22 1.53
N ARG A 396 -14.93 -8.35 2.54
CA ARG A 396 -14.20 -8.52 3.79
C ARG A 396 -14.97 -9.51 4.69
N GLU A 397 -14.33 -9.98 5.76
CA GLU A 397 -14.99 -10.86 6.73
C GLU A 397 -16.21 -10.19 7.37
N MET A 398 -16.16 -8.89 7.63
CA MET A 398 -17.29 -8.12 8.14
C MET A 398 -18.47 -8.05 7.16
N ASP A 399 -18.18 -8.01 5.84
CA ASP A 399 -19.22 -7.96 4.82
C ASP A 399 -19.93 -9.32 4.73
N ILE A 400 -19.15 -10.42 4.77
CA ILE A 400 -19.67 -11.80 4.79
C ILE A 400 -20.53 -12.01 6.04
N HIS A 401 -19.98 -11.68 7.21
CA HIS A 401 -20.65 -11.88 8.49
C HIS A 401 -21.94 -11.09 8.57
N ARG A 402 -21.92 -9.79 8.22
CA ARG A 402 -23.13 -8.95 8.19
C ARG A 402 -24.21 -9.51 7.27
N ILE A 403 -23.87 -10.00 6.08
CA ILE A 403 -24.84 -10.61 5.16
C ILE A 403 -25.50 -11.82 5.81
N VAL A 404 -24.68 -12.74 6.35
CA VAL A 404 -25.15 -13.97 6.98
C VAL A 404 -26.01 -13.66 8.20
N ASP A 405 -25.52 -12.82 9.09
CA ASP A 405 -26.18 -12.47 10.34
C ASP A 405 -27.54 -11.81 10.11
N VAL A 406 -27.59 -10.80 9.23
CA VAL A 406 -28.84 -10.11 8.86
C VAL A 406 -29.82 -11.07 8.18
N PHE A 407 -29.35 -11.93 7.27
CA PHE A 407 -30.22 -12.86 6.55
C PHE A 407 -30.75 -14.00 7.43
N THR A 408 -29.91 -14.59 8.27
CA THR A 408 -30.28 -15.70 9.15
C THR A 408 -31.22 -15.24 10.26
N ARG A 409 -30.96 -14.06 10.86
CA ARG A 409 -31.86 -13.47 11.87
C ARG A 409 -33.10 -12.78 11.28
N LYS A 410 -33.16 -12.60 9.96
CA LYS A 410 -34.16 -11.78 9.25
C LYS A 410 -34.28 -10.37 9.85
N SER A 411 -33.14 -9.76 10.18
CA SER A 411 -33.07 -8.47 10.87
C SER A 411 -33.41 -7.30 9.95
N GLU A 412 -34.33 -6.42 10.37
CA GLU A 412 -34.68 -5.16 9.68
C GLU A 412 -34.13 -3.93 10.41
N ALA A 413 -33.11 -4.09 11.25
CA ALA A 413 -32.52 -3.01 12.04
C ALA A 413 -31.94 -1.87 11.17
N ASP A 414 -31.46 -2.20 9.97
CA ASP A 414 -31.04 -1.23 8.96
C ASP A 414 -31.92 -1.35 7.70
N PRO A 415 -32.97 -0.51 7.57
CA PRO A 415 -33.90 -0.57 6.44
C PRO A 415 -33.28 -0.12 5.10
N LYS A 416 -32.08 0.48 5.12
CA LYS A 416 -31.31 0.78 3.90
C LYS A 416 -30.46 -0.40 3.43
N TYR A 417 -30.40 -1.47 4.21
CA TYR A 417 -29.62 -2.65 3.93
C TYR A 417 -30.49 -3.90 3.74
N ALA A 418 -31.52 -4.10 4.57
CA ALA A 418 -32.40 -5.26 4.48
C ALA A 418 -33.85 -4.93 4.83
N ARG A 419 -34.78 -5.68 4.22
CA ARG A 419 -36.22 -5.51 4.44
C ARG A 419 -36.98 -6.81 4.14
N ARG A 420 -37.99 -7.10 4.96
CA ARG A 420 -38.99 -8.13 4.70
C ARG A 420 -40.10 -7.54 3.83
N VAL A 421 -40.14 -7.91 2.56
CA VAL A 421 -41.08 -7.32 1.59
C VAL A 421 -42.31 -8.22 1.44
N PRO A 422 -43.52 -7.75 1.82
CA PRO A 422 -44.75 -8.53 1.67
C PRO A 422 -45.05 -8.86 0.22
N LEU A 423 -45.61 -10.04 -0.04
CA LEU A 423 -46.00 -10.48 -1.37
C LEU A 423 -46.99 -9.52 -2.02
N ALA A 424 -47.91 -8.92 -1.26
CA ALA A 424 -48.83 -7.90 -1.76
C ALA A 424 -48.11 -6.65 -2.32
N GLU A 425 -46.99 -6.24 -1.71
CA GLU A 425 -46.18 -5.13 -2.23
C GLU A 425 -45.42 -5.54 -3.51
N ILE A 426 -44.97 -6.80 -3.58
CA ILE A 426 -44.33 -7.39 -4.75
C ILE A 426 -45.34 -7.51 -5.92
N GLU A 427 -46.57 -7.91 -5.64
CA GLU A 427 -47.68 -7.96 -6.59
C GLU A 427 -47.99 -6.57 -7.17
N GLY A 428 -48.05 -5.55 -6.31
CA GLY A 428 -48.21 -4.15 -6.73
C GLY A 428 -47.05 -3.61 -7.59
N ASN A 429 -45.90 -4.29 -7.57
CA ASN A 429 -44.74 -4.00 -8.41
C ASN A 429 -44.60 -4.99 -9.59
N ASP A 430 -45.70 -5.62 -10.04
CA ASP A 430 -45.72 -6.57 -11.16
C ASP A 430 -44.77 -7.76 -10.97
N PHE A 431 -44.62 -8.23 -9.74
CA PHE A 431 -43.68 -9.27 -9.33
C PHE A 431 -42.21 -8.93 -9.64
N ASN A 432 -41.85 -7.65 -9.82
CA ASN A 432 -40.48 -7.21 -10.06
C ASN A 432 -39.68 -7.22 -8.76
N LEU A 433 -38.61 -8.00 -8.68
CA LEU A 433 -37.78 -8.18 -7.48
C LEU A 433 -36.51 -7.29 -7.48
N ASN A 434 -36.44 -6.24 -8.31
CA ASN A 434 -35.30 -5.34 -8.33
C ASN A 434 -35.13 -4.62 -6.98
N LEU A 435 -34.04 -4.88 -6.27
CA LEU A 435 -33.80 -4.42 -4.90
C LEU A 435 -34.05 -2.91 -4.67
N PRO A 436 -33.61 -1.98 -5.55
CA PRO A 436 -33.86 -0.54 -5.37
C PRO A 436 -35.33 -0.13 -5.36
N ARG A 437 -36.27 -1.01 -5.72
CA ARG A 437 -37.72 -0.75 -5.57
C ARG A 437 -38.19 -0.86 -4.13
N TYR A 438 -37.46 -1.60 -3.30
CA TYR A 438 -37.86 -1.96 -1.95
C TYR A 438 -36.92 -1.43 -0.87
N ILE A 439 -35.66 -1.22 -1.24
CA ILE A 439 -34.58 -0.77 -0.35
C ILE A 439 -33.93 0.46 -0.98
N ASP A 440 -34.07 1.62 -0.33
CA ASP A 440 -33.33 2.83 -0.72
C ASP A 440 -31.96 2.84 -0.04
N SER A 441 -31.00 2.21 -0.72
CA SER A 441 -29.61 2.17 -0.27
C SER A 441 -28.84 3.44 -0.60
N GLN A 442 -29.44 4.45 -1.25
CA GLN A 442 -28.72 5.67 -1.63
C GLN A 442 -28.33 6.52 -0.41
N GLU A 443 -27.17 7.16 -0.52
CA GLU A 443 -26.83 8.22 0.42
C GLU A 443 -27.73 9.41 0.12
N PRO A 444 -28.37 10.02 1.14
CA PRO A 444 -29.14 11.23 0.92
C PRO A 444 -28.25 12.28 0.29
N GLU A 445 -28.67 12.83 -0.85
CA GLU A 445 -27.94 13.95 -1.46
C GLU A 445 -27.95 15.13 -0.49
N ASP A 446 -26.83 15.85 -0.43
CA ASP A 446 -26.73 17.07 0.35
C ASP A 446 -27.69 18.13 -0.21
N ILE A 447 -28.68 18.49 0.58
CA ILE A 447 -29.65 19.53 0.25
C ILE A 447 -28.94 20.90 0.34
N GLN A 448 -28.97 21.65 -0.75
CA GLN A 448 -28.46 23.01 -0.81
C GLN A 448 -29.52 23.98 -0.30
N ASP A 449 -29.20 24.77 0.72
CA ASP A 449 -30.11 25.76 1.28
C ASP A 449 -29.87 27.14 0.66
N ILE A 450 -30.85 27.64 -0.09
CA ILE A 450 -30.75 28.89 -0.85
C ILE A 450 -30.55 30.07 0.12
N GLU A 451 -31.33 30.12 1.19
CA GLU A 451 -31.26 31.17 2.21
C GLU A 451 -29.90 31.18 2.94
N ALA A 452 -29.34 30.01 3.26
CA ALA A 452 -27.98 29.92 3.78
C ALA A 452 -26.94 30.45 2.78
N HIS A 453 -27.07 30.13 1.49
CA HIS A 453 -26.16 30.66 0.46
C HIS A 453 -26.29 32.16 0.27
N LEU A 454 -27.45 32.76 0.53
CA LEU A 454 -27.69 34.20 0.40
C LEU A 454 -27.33 34.99 1.67
N ASN A 455 -27.58 34.43 2.86
CA ASN A 455 -27.53 35.16 4.13
C ASN A 455 -26.53 34.56 5.15
N GLY A 456 -25.81 33.49 4.79
CA GLY A 456 -24.88 32.78 5.65
C GLY A 456 -25.58 31.95 6.73
N GLY A 457 -24.81 31.25 7.55
CA GLY A 457 -25.30 30.37 8.62
C GLY A 457 -25.68 28.98 8.13
N ILE A 458 -25.39 27.97 8.95
CA ILE A 458 -25.65 26.56 8.68
C ILE A 458 -27.12 26.26 9.01
N PRO A 459 -27.90 25.63 8.10
CA PRO A 459 -29.27 25.22 8.39
C PRO A 459 -29.33 24.25 9.57
N VAL A 460 -30.24 24.48 10.52
CA VAL A 460 -30.45 23.59 11.68
C VAL A 460 -30.77 22.16 11.25
N ARG A 461 -31.50 21.98 10.13
CA ARG A 461 -31.76 20.67 9.52
C ARG A 461 -30.47 19.87 9.22
N ASP A 462 -29.43 20.53 8.73
CA ASP A 462 -28.18 19.85 8.37
C ASP A 462 -27.40 19.44 9.64
N ILE A 463 -27.61 20.16 10.75
CA ILE A 463 -27.11 19.77 12.08
C ILE A 463 -27.96 18.63 12.67
N ASP A 464 -29.28 18.68 12.56
CA ASP A 464 -30.19 17.62 13.02
C ASP A 464 -29.96 16.30 12.27
N ALA A 465 -29.49 16.34 11.01
CA ALA A 465 -29.08 15.14 10.28
C ALA A 465 -27.93 14.37 10.96
N LEU A 466 -27.25 14.97 11.94
CA LEU A 466 -26.19 14.37 12.76
C LEU A 466 -26.70 13.84 14.11
N GLU A 467 -28.02 13.65 14.26
CA GLU A 467 -28.68 13.26 15.51
C GLU A 467 -28.03 12.09 16.25
N ARG A 468 -27.48 11.11 15.53
CA ARG A 468 -26.76 9.98 16.15
C ARG A 468 -25.63 10.42 17.08
N TYR A 469 -24.96 11.54 16.78
CA TYR A 469 -23.91 12.12 17.62
C TYR A 469 -24.50 12.87 18.81
N TRP A 470 -25.58 13.62 18.59
CA TRP A 470 -26.24 14.43 19.61
C TRP A 470 -26.98 13.58 20.64
N ALA A 471 -27.46 12.40 20.25
CA ALA A 471 -28.02 11.41 21.16
C ALA A 471 -26.99 10.91 22.20
N VAL A 472 -25.70 10.93 21.86
CA VAL A 472 -24.61 10.53 22.76
C VAL A 472 -23.96 11.73 23.47
N CYS A 473 -23.73 12.81 22.73
CA CYS A 473 -23.05 14.03 23.19
C CYS A 473 -23.95 15.27 22.97
N PRO A 474 -25.05 15.44 23.73
CA PRO A 474 -25.97 16.57 23.55
C PRO A 474 -25.35 17.92 23.95
N GLY A 475 -24.50 17.93 24.98
CA GLY A 475 -23.74 19.12 25.39
C GLY A 475 -22.75 19.58 24.32
N LEU A 476 -22.14 18.64 23.59
CA LEU A 476 -21.23 18.96 22.48
C LEU A 476 -21.93 19.78 21.39
N ARG A 477 -23.18 19.45 21.05
CA ARG A 477 -23.99 20.24 20.10
C ARG A 477 -24.09 21.70 20.53
N SER A 478 -24.35 21.93 21.82
CA SER A 478 -24.51 23.28 22.38
C SER A 478 -23.18 24.03 22.47
N ALA A 479 -22.06 23.32 22.65
CA ALA A 479 -20.72 23.91 22.66
C ALA A 479 -20.25 24.32 21.26
N LEU A 480 -20.73 23.65 20.21
CA LEU A 480 -20.29 23.86 18.83
C LEU A 480 -21.08 24.93 18.08
N PHE A 481 -22.32 25.21 18.47
CA PHE A 481 -23.22 26.06 17.68
C PHE A 481 -23.89 27.16 18.49
N THR A 482 -24.06 28.32 17.87
CA THR A 482 -24.84 29.44 18.41
C THR A 482 -25.88 29.89 17.38
N GLU A 483 -27.05 30.34 17.84
CA GLU A 483 -28.11 30.80 16.93
C GLU A 483 -27.67 32.08 16.21
N ARG A 484 -27.76 32.08 14.87
CA ARG A 484 -27.54 33.26 14.03
C ARG A 484 -28.86 33.97 13.73
N ARG A 485 -29.87 33.19 13.35
CA ARG A 485 -31.25 33.61 13.05
C ARG A 485 -32.18 32.40 13.11
N PRO A 486 -33.51 32.57 13.15
CA PRO A 486 -34.43 31.44 13.19
C PRO A 486 -34.14 30.41 12.08
N GLY A 487 -33.82 29.18 12.47
CA GLY A 487 -33.50 28.07 11.57
C GLY A 487 -32.04 27.95 11.11
N TYR A 488 -31.15 28.86 11.53
CA TYR A 488 -29.74 28.88 11.12
C TYR A 488 -28.79 29.16 12.29
N VAL A 489 -27.68 28.44 12.32
CA VAL A 489 -26.64 28.53 13.36
C VAL A 489 -25.28 28.88 12.77
N ASP A 490 -24.43 29.52 13.56
CA ASP A 490 -23.01 29.66 13.27
C ASP A 490 -22.20 28.73 14.19
N LEU A 491 -20.95 28.45 13.82
CA LEU A 491 -20.02 27.82 14.76
C LEU A 491 -19.77 28.78 15.94
N ALA A 492 -19.85 28.25 17.15
CA ALA A 492 -19.46 28.95 18.37
C ALA A 492 -17.95 28.94 18.61
N VAL A 493 -17.19 28.19 17.80
CA VAL A 493 -15.73 28.02 17.88
C VAL A 493 -15.05 28.35 16.54
N ASP A 494 -13.76 28.70 16.58
CA ASP A 494 -12.95 28.85 15.36
C ASP A 494 -12.88 27.49 14.62
N GLU A 495 -12.96 27.50 13.29
CA GLU A 495 -12.87 26.29 12.45
C GLU A 495 -11.57 25.50 12.73
N ALA A 496 -10.46 26.19 13.04
CA ALA A 496 -9.19 25.57 13.39
C ALA A 496 -9.25 24.80 14.72
N ASP A 497 -10.10 25.23 15.65
CA ASP A 497 -10.27 24.61 16.97
C ASP A 497 -11.36 23.54 17.02
N LEU A 498 -12.10 23.34 15.92
CA LEU A 498 -13.23 22.41 15.85
C LEU A 498 -12.84 20.98 16.24
N LYS A 499 -11.73 20.48 15.71
CA LYS A 499 -11.22 19.14 16.03
C LYS A 499 -10.89 19.04 17.52
N ARG A 500 -10.12 20.00 18.04
CA ARG A 500 -9.74 20.03 19.46
C ARG A 500 -10.99 20.02 20.35
N THR A 501 -11.94 20.89 20.05
CA THR A 501 -13.20 21.03 20.79
C THR A 501 -13.98 19.71 20.85
N ILE A 502 -14.09 18.99 19.73
CA ILE A 502 -14.79 17.69 19.72
C ILE A 502 -14.05 16.65 20.58
N PHE A 503 -12.74 16.51 20.40
CA PHE A 503 -11.96 15.45 21.06
C PHE A 503 -11.75 15.71 22.55
N GLU A 504 -11.71 16.97 22.99
CA GLU A 504 -11.54 17.35 24.39
C GLU A 504 -12.88 17.55 25.13
N HIS A 505 -14.02 17.47 24.44
CA HIS A 505 -15.31 17.66 25.07
C HIS A 505 -15.60 16.55 26.10
N PRO A 506 -16.03 16.88 27.34
CA PRO A 506 -16.21 15.89 28.40
C PRO A 506 -17.11 14.70 28.04
N GLU A 507 -18.21 14.94 27.31
CA GLU A 507 -19.11 13.86 26.87
C GLU A 507 -18.48 12.96 25.81
N PHE A 508 -17.64 13.51 24.92
CA PHE A 508 -16.96 12.70 23.91
C PHE A 508 -15.85 11.86 24.55
N VAL A 509 -15.10 12.43 25.48
CA VAL A 509 -14.11 11.71 26.30
C VAL A 509 -14.77 10.63 27.16
N ALA A 510 -15.94 10.90 27.74
CA ALA A 510 -16.69 9.90 28.50
C ALA A 510 -17.21 8.75 27.60
N PHE A 511 -17.65 9.09 26.39
CA PHE A 511 -18.03 8.09 25.39
C PHE A 511 -16.84 7.19 25.00
N THR A 512 -15.67 7.77 24.69
CA THR A 512 -14.49 6.97 24.34
C THR A 512 -14.04 6.08 25.50
N ALA A 513 -14.00 6.62 26.72
CA ALA A 513 -13.69 5.84 27.92
C ALA A 513 -14.67 4.68 28.16
N THR A 514 -15.96 4.88 27.84
CA THR A 514 -16.97 3.81 27.94
C THR A 514 -16.71 2.70 26.92
N MET A 515 -16.32 3.05 25.69
CA MET A 515 -16.00 2.06 24.66
C MET A 515 -14.70 1.31 24.98
N GLU A 516 -13.69 2.00 25.52
CA GLU A 516 -12.44 1.39 25.99
C GLU A 516 -12.71 0.41 27.15
N ALA A 517 -13.56 0.78 28.12
CA ALA A 517 -13.96 -0.11 29.21
C ALA A 517 -14.67 -1.37 28.71
N LEU A 518 -15.56 -1.25 27.70
CA LEU A 518 -16.21 -2.42 27.08
C LEU A 518 -15.20 -3.36 26.41
N PHE A 519 -14.16 -2.81 25.79
CA PHE A 519 -13.08 -3.63 25.25
C PHE A 519 -12.25 -4.28 26.34
N ASP A 520 -11.97 -3.57 27.44
CA ASP A 520 -11.25 -4.12 28.58
C ASP A 520 -11.95 -5.32 29.20
N ASP A 521 -13.28 -5.28 29.30
CA ASP A 521 -14.10 -6.40 29.79
C ASP A 521 -13.98 -7.63 28.87
N TRP A 522 -14.11 -7.44 27.55
CA TRP A 522 -13.90 -8.52 26.57
C TRP A 522 -12.45 -9.03 26.62
N ARG A 523 -11.48 -8.10 26.67
CA ARG A 523 -10.04 -8.37 26.68
C ARG A 523 -9.64 -9.20 27.88
N ALA A 524 -10.20 -8.94 29.06
CA ALA A 524 -9.92 -9.72 30.26
C ALA A 524 -10.35 -11.20 30.08
N SER A 525 -11.55 -11.42 29.54
CA SER A 525 -12.08 -12.76 29.27
C SER A 525 -11.29 -13.47 28.17
N ALA A 526 -11.00 -12.77 27.07
CA ALA A 526 -10.20 -13.27 25.96
C ALA A 526 -8.78 -13.62 26.39
N ALA A 527 -8.11 -12.76 27.17
CA ALA A 527 -6.76 -13.00 27.67
C ALA A 527 -6.68 -14.27 28.53
N ALA A 528 -7.66 -14.49 29.41
CA ALA A 528 -7.75 -15.69 30.23
C ALA A 528 -7.88 -16.95 29.36
N ARG A 529 -8.80 -16.91 28.39
CA ARG A 529 -9.04 -18.01 27.43
C ARG A 529 -7.83 -18.29 26.53
N LEU A 530 -7.14 -17.25 26.07
CA LEU A 530 -5.97 -17.36 25.20
C LEU A 530 -4.79 -17.95 25.97
N LYS A 531 -4.48 -17.45 27.17
CA LYS A 531 -3.37 -17.98 28.00
C LYS A 531 -3.60 -19.41 28.51
N SER A 532 -4.85 -19.88 28.51
CA SER A 532 -5.21 -21.25 28.89
C SER A 532 -5.13 -22.26 27.74
N LEU A 533 -4.73 -21.85 26.53
CA LEU A 533 -4.59 -22.76 25.41
C LEU A 533 -3.49 -23.80 25.68
N GLU A 534 -3.81 -25.05 25.35
CA GLU A 534 -2.90 -26.20 25.40
C GLU A 534 -2.78 -26.82 24.01
N PRO A 535 -1.69 -27.56 23.70
CA PRO A 535 -1.51 -28.21 22.41
C PRO A 535 -2.71 -29.08 22.02
N GLY A 536 -3.09 -29.04 20.75
CA GLY A 536 -4.23 -29.77 20.18
C GLY A 536 -5.57 -29.01 20.14
N PHE A 537 -5.61 -27.73 20.50
CA PHE A 537 -6.81 -26.91 20.28
C PHE A 537 -7.02 -26.62 18.78
N HIS A 538 -8.27 -26.28 18.39
CA HIS A 538 -8.61 -25.95 17.01
C HIS A 538 -8.57 -24.42 16.76
N PRO A 539 -7.61 -23.91 15.96
CA PRO A 539 -7.48 -22.47 15.72
C PRO A 539 -8.72 -21.83 15.07
N LYS A 540 -9.40 -22.55 14.17
CA LYS A 540 -10.63 -22.09 13.51
C LYS A 540 -11.80 -21.89 14.48
N GLU A 541 -11.91 -22.73 15.51
CA GLU A 541 -12.94 -22.59 16.55
C GLU A 541 -12.60 -21.43 17.50
N LEU A 542 -11.32 -21.26 17.85
CA LEU A 542 -10.85 -20.17 18.68
C LEU A 542 -11.18 -18.80 18.06
N ILE A 543 -10.86 -18.59 16.79
CA ILE A 543 -11.12 -17.30 16.15
C ILE A 543 -12.61 -17.01 16.01
N ALA A 544 -13.44 -18.05 15.79
CA ALA A 544 -14.89 -17.90 15.80
C ALA A 544 -15.39 -17.49 17.19
N GLU A 545 -14.93 -18.14 18.27
CA GLU A 545 -15.25 -17.78 19.66
C GLU A 545 -14.90 -16.31 19.96
N LEU A 546 -13.67 -15.90 19.63
CA LEU A 546 -13.20 -14.52 19.86
C LEU A 546 -13.99 -13.50 19.03
N GLY A 547 -14.22 -13.80 17.75
CA GLY A 547 -14.93 -12.94 16.81
C GLY A 547 -16.39 -12.70 17.22
N GLU A 548 -17.13 -13.77 17.52
CA GLU A 548 -18.52 -13.67 18.01
C GLU A 548 -18.59 -12.96 19.36
N GLY A 549 -17.65 -13.27 20.27
CA GLY A 549 -17.58 -12.60 21.56
C GLY A 549 -17.36 -11.09 21.44
N LEU A 550 -16.54 -10.65 20.48
CA LEU A 550 -16.25 -9.25 20.24
C LEU A 550 -17.43 -8.53 19.57
N LEU A 551 -18.08 -9.17 18.59
CA LEU A 551 -19.31 -8.65 17.96
C LEU A 551 -20.40 -8.42 19.00
N ALA A 552 -20.67 -9.41 19.87
CA ALA A 552 -21.69 -9.33 20.89
C ALA A 552 -21.45 -8.21 21.91
N HIS A 553 -20.19 -7.90 22.26
CA HIS A 553 -19.86 -6.81 23.17
C HIS A 553 -20.21 -5.42 22.60
N TYR A 554 -20.10 -5.27 21.28
CA TYR A 554 -20.33 -4.00 20.59
C TYR A 554 -21.70 -3.90 19.90
N GLU A 555 -22.48 -4.98 19.88
CA GLU A 555 -23.83 -4.97 19.32
C GLU A 555 -24.71 -3.91 20.02
N GLY A 556 -25.39 -3.09 19.21
CA GLY A 556 -26.27 -2.02 19.69
C GLY A 556 -25.57 -0.85 20.39
N LYS A 557 -24.22 -0.79 20.43
CA LYS A 557 -23.50 0.36 20.99
C LYS A 557 -23.55 1.55 20.03
N PRO A 558 -23.77 2.78 20.53
CA PRO A 558 -23.96 3.94 19.66
C PRO A 558 -22.64 4.35 18.97
N LEU A 559 -22.76 4.95 17.78
CA LEU A 559 -21.66 5.53 16.98
C LEU A 559 -20.58 4.56 16.47
N VAL A 560 -20.55 3.33 16.96
CA VAL A 560 -19.56 2.31 16.61
C VAL A 560 -20.24 1.23 15.77
N ASP A 561 -19.58 0.83 14.68
CA ASP A 561 -19.99 -0.32 13.89
C ASP A 561 -19.29 -1.57 14.42
N HIS A 562 -20.04 -2.43 15.12
CA HIS A 562 -19.52 -3.68 15.69
C HIS A 562 -18.89 -4.61 14.64
N TYR A 563 -19.40 -4.62 13.40
CA TYR A 563 -18.79 -5.38 12.30
C TYR A 563 -17.43 -4.80 11.89
N ALA A 564 -17.24 -3.48 12.00
CA ALA A 564 -15.95 -2.85 11.74
C ALA A 564 -14.91 -3.21 12.82
N ILE A 565 -15.33 -3.34 14.08
CA ILE A 565 -14.47 -3.82 15.17
C ILE A 565 -14.06 -5.27 14.94
N TYR A 566 -15.02 -6.12 14.58
CA TYR A 566 -14.75 -7.51 14.19
C TYR A 566 -13.75 -7.60 13.03
N GLN A 567 -13.85 -6.72 12.04
CA GLN A 567 -12.91 -6.70 10.91
C GLN A 567 -11.45 -6.53 11.35
N HIS A 568 -11.17 -5.68 12.34
CA HIS A 568 -9.81 -5.47 12.83
C HIS A 568 -9.20 -6.76 13.41
N LEU A 569 -10.01 -7.58 14.10
CA LEU A 569 -9.58 -8.89 14.58
C LEU A 569 -9.35 -9.86 13.41
N MET A 570 -10.24 -9.87 12.43
CA MET A 570 -10.13 -10.77 11.28
C MET A 570 -8.94 -10.43 10.37
N ASP A 571 -8.65 -9.15 10.17
CA ASP A 571 -7.46 -8.70 9.44
C ASP A 571 -6.21 -9.18 10.18
N TYR A 572 -6.15 -8.97 11.50
CA TYR A 572 -5.01 -9.43 12.31
C TYR A 572 -4.86 -10.95 12.33
N TRP A 573 -5.98 -11.67 12.39
CA TRP A 573 -6.00 -13.12 12.25
C TRP A 573 -5.35 -13.56 10.95
N SER A 574 -5.82 -13.03 9.82
CA SER A 574 -5.32 -13.40 8.51
C SER A 574 -3.86 -13.02 8.27
N GLU A 575 -3.37 -11.95 8.88
CA GLU A 575 -2.02 -11.43 8.65
C GLU A 575 -0.97 -11.98 9.62
N THR A 576 -1.34 -12.35 10.85
CA THR A 576 -0.36 -12.67 11.90
C THR A 576 -0.85 -13.73 12.88
N MET A 577 -2.01 -13.53 13.53
CA MET A 577 -2.40 -14.37 14.67
C MET A 577 -2.72 -15.82 14.29
N GLN A 578 -3.14 -16.08 13.05
CA GLN A 578 -3.39 -17.44 12.57
C GLN A 578 -2.13 -18.32 12.67
N ASP A 579 -0.99 -17.87 12.13
CA ASP A 579 0.26 -18.65 12.13
C ASP A 579 0.71 -18.94 13.57
N ASP A 580 0.66 -17.94 14.45
CA ASP A 580 0.98 -18.12 15.86
C ASP A 580 0.05 -19.15 16.53
N ALA A 581 -1.25 -19.09 16.25
CA ALA A 581 -2.23 -20.02 16.82
C ALA A 581 -1.96 -21.47 16.38
N TYR A 582 -1.61 -21.70 15.11
CA TYR A 582 -1.22 -23.03 14.62
C TYR A 582 0.09 -23.52 15.25
N LEU A 583 1.08 -22.64 15.45
CA LEU A 583 2.32 -22.99 16.17
C LEU A 583 2.02 -23.40 17.62
N ILE A 584 1.17 -22.66 18.34
CA ILE A 584 0.78 -23.01 19.71
C ILE A 584 -0.03 -24.31 19.75
N ALA A 585 -0.93 -24.54 18.78
CA ALA A 585 -1.71 -25.76 18.69
C ALA A 585 -0.83 -27.00 18.47
N ALA A 586 0.22 -26.88 17.65
CA ALA A 586 1.14 -27.97 17.36
C ALA A 586 2.17 -28.20 18.49
N ASP A 587 2.86 -27.14 18.92
CA ASP A 587 4.08 -27.23 19.73
C ASP A 587 3.92 -26.66 21.15
N GLY A 588 2.81 -25.99 21.43
CA GLY A 588 2.56 -25.26 22.68
C GLY A 588 3.27 -23.91 22.74
N TRP A 589 3.36 -23.34 23.94
CA TRP A 589 3.98 -22.04 24.20
C TRP A 589 5.53 -22.10 24.17
N LYS A 590 6.10 -22.41 23.01
CA LYS A 590 7.56 -22.51 22.81
C LYS A 590 8.08 -21.35 21.97
N ALA A 591 9.10 -20.68 22.49
CA ALA A 591 9.79 -19.59 21.80
C ALA A 591 11.25 -19.99 21.54
N GLU A 592 11.48 -20.77 20.47
CA GLU A 592 12.81 -21.24 20.10
C GLU A 592 13.34 -20.44 18.90
N PRO A 593 14.51 -19.77 19.03
CA PRO A 593 15.07 -19.01 17.92
C PRO A 593 15.77 -19.92 16.90
N THR A 594 15.49 -19.71 15.61
CA THR A 594 16.08 -20.42 14.47
C THR A 594 17.06 -19.52 13.70
N ARG A 595 18.10 -20.12 13.07
CA ARG A 595 19.09 -19.36 12.29
C ARG A 595 18.59 -19.12 10.87
N ILE A 596 18.75 -17.89 10.39
CA ILE A 596 18.39 -17.51 9.01
C ILE A 596 19.61 -17.74 8.11
N LEU A 597 19.56 -18.80 7.31
CA LEU A 597 20.62 -19.17 6.36
C LEU A 597 20.17 -18.90 4.93
N VAL A 598 20.76 -17.91 4.25
CA VAL A 598 20.40 -17.55 2.87
C VAL A 598 21.52 -17.96 1.91
N LYS A 599 21.21 -18.76 0.90
CA LYS A 599 22.15 -19.06 -0.20
C LYS A 599 22.23 -17.87 -1.15
N ASP A 600 23.45 -17.43 -1.47
CA ASP A 600 23.67 -16.42 -2.50
C ASP A 600 23.51 -17.00 -3.92
N LYS A 601 23.54 -16.12 -4.94
CA LYS A 601 23.47 -16.52 -6.37
C LYS A 601 24.58 -17.48 -6.82
N LYS A 602 25.60 -17.71 -5.99
CA LYS A 602 26.72 -18.64 -6.21
C LYS A 602 26.61 -19.92 -5.36
N GLY A 603 25.48 -20.12 -4.67
CA GLY A 603 25.22 -21.27 -3.83
C GLY A 603 25.89 -21.24 -2.45
N LYS A 604 26.52 -20.12 -2.06
CA LYS A 604 27.19 -19.99 -0.76
C LYS A 604 26.20 -19.54 0.32
N THR A 605 26.11 -20.32 1.40
CA THR A 605 25.26 -20.00 2.55
C THR A 605 25.81 -18.80 3.33
N LYS A 606 24.98 -17.79 3.52
CA LYS A 606 25.25 -16.61 4.35
C LYS A 606 24.28 -16.60 5.53
N ASP A 607 24.84 -16.56 6.72
CA ASP A 607 24.09 -16.38 7.96
C ASP A 607 23.61 -14.92 8.08
N LYS A 608 22.30 -14.72 8.17
CA LYS A 608 21.65 -13.42 8.32
C LYS A 608 21.15 -13.16 9.74
N GLY A 609 21.50 -14.00 10.71
CA GLY A 609 21.08 -13.86 12.11
C GLY A 609 20.09 -14.94 12.53
N TRP A 610 19.13 -14.57 13.37
CA TRP A 610 18.15 -15.48 13.94
C TRP A 610 16.75 -14.86 13.95
N THR A 611 15.72 -15.69 13.98
CA THR A 611 14.31 -15.30 14.15
C THR A 611 13.65 -16.22 15.16
N CYS A 612 12.57 -15.76 15.79
CA CYS A 612 11.66 -16.63 16.53
C CYS A 612 10.24 -16.23 16.10
N ASP A 613 9.54 -17.16 15.47
CA ASP A 613 8.28 -16.84 14.78
C ASP A 613 7.18 -16.45 15.79
N LEU A 614 7.02 -17.24 16.85
CA LEU A 614 5.99 -16.99 17.86
C LEU A 614 6.26 -15.73 18.69
N VAL A 615 7.51 -15.55 19.14
CA VAL A 615 7.95 -14.39 19.93
C VAL A 615 9.04 -13.63 19.18
N PRO A 616 8.68 -12.64 18.34
CA PRO A 616 9.64 -11.80 17.64
C PRO A 616 10.62 -11.10 18.59
N LYS A 617 11.82 -10.78 18.09
CA LYS A 617 12.88 -10.14 18.88
C LYS A 617 12.42 -8.82 19.51
N GLU A 618 11.55 -8.11 18.80
CA GLU A 618 11.03 -6.80 19.18
C GLU A 618 10.24 -6.87 20.50
N LEU A 619 9.52 -7.97 20.76
CA LEU A 619 8.77 -8.15 22.01
C LEU A 619 9.70 -8.36 23.20
N ILE A 620 10.79 -9.12 23.00
CA ILE A 620 11.80 -9.33 24.05
C ILE A 620 12.52 -8.03 24.36
N VAL A 621 12.89 -7.27 23.32
CA VAL A 621 13.53 -5.96 23.47
C VAL A 621 12.59 -5.01 24.23
N ALA A 622 11.34 -4.87 23.80
CA ALA A 622 10.38 -3.98 24.43
C ALA A 622 10.14 -4.31 25.91
N ARG A 623 10.09 -5.60 26.27
CA ARG A 623 9.78 -6.02 27.64
C ARG A 623 10.99 -6.04 28.58
N TYR A 624 12.17 -6.39 28.09
CA TYR A 624 13.34 -6.66 28.94
C TYR A 624 14.54 -5.73 28.70
N PHE A 625 14.61 -5.05 27.55
CA PHE A 625 15.76 -4.25 27.13
C PHE A 625 15.36 -2.87 26.60
N GLN A 626 14.34 -2.26 27.22
CA GLN A 626 13.80 -0.97 26.79
C GLN A 626 14.85 0.14 26.88
N ALA A 627 15.68 0.15 27.94
CA ALA A 627 16.71 1.19 28.12
C ALA A 627 17.79 1.10 27.03
N GLU A 628 18.17 -0.10 26.64
CA GLU A 628 19.14 -0.37 25.57
C GLU A 628 18.56 -0.01 24.20
N ALA A 629 17.27 -0.28 23.97
CA ALA A 629 16.56 0.15 22.77
C ALA A 629 16.48 1.68 22.67
N GLU A 630 16.12 2.36 23.76
CA GLU A 630 16.08 3.83 23.84
C GLU A 630 17.47 4.45 23.61
N ALA A 631 18.54 3.81 24.11
CA ALA A 631 19.91 4.23 23.83
C ALA A 631 20.30 4.06 22.36
N LEU A 632 19.88 2.97 21.72
CA LEU A 632 20.08 2.74 20.29
C LEU A 632 19.31 3.77 19.44
N ASP A 633 18.06 4.04 19.80
CA ASP A 633 17.21 5.04 19.15
C ASP A 633 17.81 6.45 19.29
N ALA A 634 18.37 6.78 20.46
CA ALA A 634 19.08 8.04 20.67
C ALA A 634 20.31 8.17 19.74
N LEU A 635 21.11 7.10 19.58
CA LEU A 635 22.24 7.09 18.65
C LEU A 635 21.80 7.22 17.19
N GLN A 636 20.70 6.58 16.81
CA GLN A 636 20.12 6.68 15.47
C GLN A 636 19.61 8.10 15.19
N SER A 637 18.92 8.70 16.15
CA SER A 637 18.49 10.09 16.11
C SER A 637 19.67 11.05 15.97
N ASP A 638 20.76 10.81 16.69
CA ASP A 638 22.01 11.57 16.58
C ASP A 638 22.66 11.44 15.19
N LEU A 639 22.61 10.25 14.59
CA LEU A 639 23.11 10.00 13.23
C LEU A 639 22.28 10.72 12.19
N ASP A 640 20.95 10.70 12.34
CA ASP A 640 20.03 11.38 11.44
C ASP A 640 20.23 12.90 11.51
N ALA A 641 20.40 13.45 12.72
CA ALA A 641 20.74 14.86 12.93
C ALA A 641 22.08 15.25 12.29
N ALA A 642 23.13 14.42 12.45
CA ALA A 642 24.44 14.66 11.83
C ALA A 642 24.39 14.56 10.29
N THR A 643 23.56 13.65 9.77
CA THR A 643 23.34 13.49 8.33
C THR A 643 22.62 14.71 7.76
N ALA A 644 21.53 15.16 8.39
CA ALA A 644 20.80 16.35 7.99
C ALA A 644 21.71 17.59 7.99
N ALA A 645 22.52 17.78 9.04
CA ALA A 645 23.47 18.89 9.12
C ALA A 645 24.55 18.85 8.02
N ARG A 646 24.99 17.66 7.60
CA ARG A 646 25.96 17.52 6.49
C ARG A 646 25.31 17.83 5.15
N THR A 647 24.09 17.36 4.92
CA THR A 647 23.32 17.66 3.71
C THR A 647 23.03 19.15 3.58
N GLU A 648 22.66 19.83 4.67
CA GLU A 648 22.50 21.29 4.68
C GLU A 648 23.81 22.00 4.29
N LEU A 649 24.96 21.54 4.82
CA LEU A 649 26.27 22.09 4.47
C LEU A 649 26.64 21.88 2.98
N GLU A 650 26.30 20.70 2.42
CA GLU A 650 26.46 20.37 1.01
C GLU A 650 25.56 21.24 0.11
N GLU A 651 24.30 21.47 0.50
CA GLU A 651 23.35 22.33 -0.23
C GLU A 651 23.79 23.81 -0.23
N GLU A 652 24.34 24.28 0.89
CA GLU A 652 24.80 25.67 1.03
C GLU A 652 26.12 25.96 0.31
N HIS A 653 27.05 24.99 0.31
CA HIS A 653 28.43 25.20 -0.15
C HIS A 653 28.87 24.30 -1.33
N GLY A 654 27.96 23.54 -1.94
CA GLY A 654 28.25 22.65 -3.08
C GLY A 654 28.04 23.24 -4.48
N GLY A 655 27.64 24.51 -4.60
CA GLY A 655 27.53 25.19 -5.91
C GLY A 655 28.89 25.48 -6.56
N ASP A 656 28.91 25.89 -7.83
CA ASP A 656 30.14 26.02 -8.65
C ASP A 656 31.25 26.92 -8.05
N GLU A 657 30.91 27.85 -7.14
CA GLU A 657 31.84 28.73 -6.41
C GLU A 657 31.98 28.40 -4.91
N GLY A 658 31.38 27.30 -4.45
CA GLY A 658 31.35 26.91 -3.05
C GLY A 658 32.55 26.05 -2.61
N ALA A 659 32.86 26.10 -1.31
CA ALA A 659 33.95 25.35 -0.67
C ALA A 659 33.88 23.82 -0.86
N LEU A 660 32.69 23.28 -1.16
CA LEU A 660 32.44 21.85 -1.36
C LEU A 660 32.16 21.47 -2.83
N SER A 661 32.30 22.40 -3.77
CA SER A 661 32.03 22.23 -5.20
C SER A 661 32.68 20.99 -5.83
N THR A 662 33.89 20.63 -5.37
CA THR A 662 34.69 19.50 -5.86
C THR A 662 34.77 18.34 -4.87
N VAL A 663 34.03 18.39 -3.77
CA VAL A 663 34.10 17.41 -2.69
C VAL A 663 33.07 16.30 -2.90
N SER A 664 33.51 15.12 -3.34
CA SER A 664 32.64 13.94 -3.47
C SER A 664 32.71 12.99 -2.26
N GLY A 665 33.65 13.22 -1.35
CA GLY A 665 33.84 12.41 -0.15
C GLY A 665 34.97 12.91 0.74
N LYS A 666 35.28 12.14 1.79
CA LYS A 666 36.28 12.51 2.80
C LYS A 666 37.65 12.84 2.21
N GLY A 667 38.12 12.05 1.23
CA GLY A 667 39.44 12.24 0.62
C GLY A 667 39.55 13.57 -0.14
N ASP A 668 38.52 13.94 -0.88
CA ASP A 668 38.47 15.21 -1.61
C ASP A 668 38.40 16.38 -0.64
N ALA A 669 37.58 16.30 0.41
CA ALA A 669 37.50 17.33 1.45
C ALA A 669 38.85 17.55 2.16
N GLU A 670 39.59 16.49 2.47
CA GLU A 670 40.94 16.59 3.06
C GLU A 670 41.94 17.26 2.10
N GLN A 671 41.81 16.98 0.80
CA GLN A 671 42.66 17.60 -0.22
C GLN A 671 42.34 19.09 -0.38
N VAL A 672 41.07 19.46 -0.56
CA VAL A 672 40.63 20.86 -0.73
C VAL A 672 40.97 21.66 0.53
N LEU A 673 40.80 21.09 1.74
CA LEU A 673 41.21 21.73 2.99
C LEU A 673 42.73 22.01 3.04
N ARG A 674 43.55 21.08 2.54
CA ARG A 674 45.00 21.28 2.47
C ARG A 674 45.34 22.42 1.50
N GLU A 675 44.72 22.44 0.33
CA GLU A 675 44.92 23.48 -0.68
C GLU A 675 44.51 24.86 -0.16
N ALA A 676 43.37 24.96 0.52
CA ALA A 676 42.92 26.20 1.16
C ALA A 676 43.90 26.69 2.25
N ARG A 677 44.46 25.77 3.07
CA ARG A 677 45.47 26.12 4.07
C ARG A 677 46.82 26.51 3.46
N GLU A 678 47.21 25.89 2.35
CA GLU A 678 48.39 26.29 1.58
C GLU A 678 48.22 27.69 0.95
N ALA A 679 47.02 28.06 0.51
CA ALA A 679 46.71 29.41 0.04
C ALA A 679 46.85 30.46 1.15
N VAL A 680 46.37 30.15 2.37
CA VAL A 680 46.59 30.99 3.56
C VAL A 680 48.07 31.10 3.91
N TRP A 681 48.83 30.00 3.78
CA TRP A 681 50.27 30.00 3.99
C TRP A 681 51.00 30.89 2.96
N ALA A 682 50.67 30.74 1.69
CA ALA A 682 51.28 31.48 0.58
C ALA A 682 51.05 32.99 0.70
N SER A 683 49.85 33.40 1.10
CA SER A 683 49.48 34.81 1.27
C SER A 683 50.06 35.43 2.56
N SER A 684 50.06 34.69 3.66
CA SER A 684 50.46 35.22 4.98
C SER A 684 51.95 35.10 5.28
N PHE A 685 52.64 34.10 4.72
CA PHE A 685 54.07 33.84 4.96
C PHE A 685 54.83 33.51 3.66
N PRO A 686 54.87 34.43 2.68
CA PRO A 686 55.34 34.17 1.32
C PRO A 686 56.81 33.72 1.22
N GLU A 687 57.68 34.19 2.12
CA GLU A 687 59.10 33.79 2.13
C GLU A 687 59.27 32.30 2.44
N SER A 688 58.59 31.83 3.50
CA SER A 688 58.64 30.43 3.91
C SER A 688 57.95 29.50 2.90
N PHE A 689 56.87 29.97 2.26
CA PHE A 689 56.19 29.24 1.20
C PHE A 689 57.04 29.15 -0.08
N SER A 690 57.75 30.22 -0.45
CA SER A 690 58.71 30.21 -1.57
C SER A 690 59.85 29.22 -1.33
N GLU A 691 60.35 29.12 -0.09
CA GLU A 691 61.35 28.12 0.28
C GLU A 691 60.80 26.69 0.14
N TYR A 692 59.55 26.45 0.53
CA TYR A 692 58.86 25.19 0.32
C TYR A 692 58.72 24.85 -1.17
N GLN A 693 58.26 25.79 -2.01
CA GLN A 693 58.15 25.62 -3.47
C GLN A 693 59.51 25.30 -4.11
N ALA A 694 60.59 25.96 -3.67
CA ALA A 694 61.94 25.66 -4.13
C ALA A 694 62.38 24.24 -3.74
N CYS A 695 62.04 23.80 -2.52
CA CYS A 695 62.30 22.42 -2.08
C CYS A 695 61.50 21.40 -2.93
N MET A 696 60.22 21.65 -3.19
CA MET A 696 59.37 20.77 -3.99
C MET A 696 59.83 20.67 -5.44
N LYS A 697 60.19 21.81 -6.06
CA LYS A 697 60.79 21.84 -7.40
C LYS A 697 62.10 21.06 -7.46
N ALA A 698 62.95 21.17 -6.44
CA ALA A 698 64.17 20.36 -6.35
C ALA A 698 63.88 18.86 -6.16
N VAL A 699 62.83 18.50 -5.41
CA VAL A 699 62.38 17.10 -5.29
C VAL A 699 61.95 16.56 -6.65
N GLU A 700 61.11 17.27 -7.40
CA GLU A 700 60.65 16.86 -8.74
C GLU A 700 61.82 16.72 -9.72
N MET A 701 62.72 17.71 -9.76
CA MET A 701 63.93 17.63 -10.60
C MET A 701 64.76 16.39 -10.29
N HIS A 702 64.90 16.04 -9.00
CA HIS A 702 65.63 14.84 -8.61
C HIS A 702 64.84 13.55 -8.87
N GLU A 703 63.51 13.54 -8.77
CA GLU A 703 62.66 12.39 -9.13
C GLU A 703 62.72 12.10 -10.64
N GLN A 704 62.63 13.13 -11.47
CA GLN A 704 62.80 13.00 -12.91
C GLN A 704 64.21 12.52 -13.27
N ALA A 705 65.25 13.09 -12.65
CA ALA A 705 66.62 12.63 -12.83
C ALA A 705 66.79 11.15 -12.42
N LEU A 706 66.12 10.70 -11.36
CA LEU A 706 66.15 9.29 -10.93
C LEU A 706 65.41 8.36 -11.91
N LEU A 707 64.31 8.80 -12.52
CA LEU A 707 63.61 8.05 -13.56
C LEU A 707 64.52 7.87 -14.79
N GLU A 708 65.10 8.96 -15.29
CA GLU A 708 66.00 8.96 -16.44
C GLU A 708 67.26 8.12 -16.18
N GLN A 709 67.90 8.31 -15.03
CA GLN A 709 69.07 7.52 -14.64
C GLN A 709 68.70 6.04 -14.46
N GLY A 710 67.49 5.76 -13.94
CA GLY A 710 66.98 4.41 -13.71
C GLY A 710 66.73 3.59 -14.98
N GLU A 711 66.61 4.24 -16.14
CA GLU A 711 66.54 3.61 -17.48
C GLU A 711 67.92 3.37 -18.10
N GLY A 712 69.00 3.78 -17.43
CA GLY A 712 70.37 3.52 -17.89
C GLY A 712 70.74 2.02 -17.89
N PRO A 713 71.65 1.58 -18.77
CA PRO A 713 72.00 0.17 -18.98
C PRO A 713 72.58 -0.52 -17.72
N TYR A 714 73.19 0.25 -16.83
CA TYR A 714 73.77 -0.24 -15.58
C TYR A 714 72.79 -0.34 -14.41
N LEU A 715 71.67 0.41 -14.46
CA LEU A 715 70.69 0.47 -13.38
C LEU A 715 69.49 -0.44 -13.66
N THR A 716 69.06 -0.57 -14.91
CA THR A 716 67.96 -1.46 -15.33
C THR A 716 68.16 -2.92 -14.89
N VAL A 717 69.39 -3.42 -14.93
CA VAL A 717 69.78 -4.77 -14.48
C VAL A 717 69.68 -4.97 -12.96
N LEU A 718 69.51 -3.91 -12.17
CA LEU A 718 69.39 -3.95 -10.71
C LEU A 718 67.94 -3.85 -10.20
N ARG A 719 66.95 -3.92 -11.11
CA ARG A 719 65.51 -3.91 -10.75
C ARG A 719 65.09 -5.23 -10.10
N ASN A 720 64.16 -5.17 -9.16
CA ASN A 720 63.57 -6.36 -8.54
C ASN A 720 62.49 -7.02 -9.43
N ALA A 721 61.93 -8.15 -8.99
CA ALA A 721 60.88 -8.88 -9.72
C ALA A 721 59.58 -8.09 -10.00
N LYS A 722 59.40 -6.93 -9.35
CA LYS A 722 58.28 -5.98 -9.60
C LYS A 722 58.73 -4.75 -10.43
N GLY A 723 59.91 -4.80 -11.04
CA GLY A 723 60.44 -3.73 -11.89
C GLY A 723 60.95 -2.49 -11.16
N ARG A 724 61.12 -2.52 -9.82
CA ARG A 724 61.53 -1.33 -9.03
C ARG A 724 63.02 -1.37 -8.65
N LEU A 725 63.65 -0.19 -8.63
CA LEU A 725 65.02 0.01 -8.16
C LEU A 725 65.07 0.24 -6.65
N ASN A 726 65.91 -0.52 -5.95
CA ASN A 726 66.13 -0.40 -4.52
C ASN A 726 67.56 0.09 -4.24
N LEU A 727 67.76 0.92 -3.21
CA LEU A 727 69.09 1.45 -2.89
C LEU A 727 70.09 0.40 -2.42
N GLY A 728 69.62 -0.69 -1.81
CA GLY A 728 70.46 -1.78 -1.30
C GLY A 728 71.31 -2.42 -2.41
N PRO A 729 70.68 -2.96 -3.47
CA PRO A 729 71.37 -3.49 -4.64
C PRO A 729 72.33 -2.50 -5.31
N ILE A 730 71.94 -1.22 -5.43
CA ILE A 730 72.77 -0.16 -6.04
C ILE A 730 74.04 0.09 -5.22
N LYS A 731 73.92 0.20 -3.90
CA LYS A 731 75.07 0.36 -2.98
C LYS A 731 75.97 -0.86 -2.95
N ALA A 732 75.41 -2.07 -3.04
CA ALA A 732 76.18 -3.31 -3.10
C ALA A 732 77.00 -3.39 -4.39
N ARG A 733 76.37 -3.10 -5.54
CA ARG A 733 77.01 -3.11 -6.85
C ARG A 733 78.14 -2.08 -6.95
N LEU A 734 77.94 -0.89 -6.34
CA LEU A 734 78.95 0.16 -6.29
C LEU A 734 80.24 -0.25 -5.59
N LYS A 735 80.18 -1.15 -4.60
CA LYS A 735 81.38 -1.65 -3.89
C LYS A 735 82.21 -2.65 -4.69
N THR A 736 81.59 -3.32 -5.65
CA THR A 736 82.20 -4.44 -6.39
C THR A 736 82.56 -4.12 -7.83
N THR A 737 82.01 -3.04 -8.40
CA THR A 737 82.28 -2.68 -9.80
C THR A 737 83.68 -2.07 -9.97
N ALA A 738 84.41 -2.56 -10.98
CA ALA A 738 85.70 -2.02 -11.43
C ALA A 738 85.57 -1.15 -12.69
N ASP A 739 84.36 -1.06 -13.28
CA ASP A 739 84.07 -0.23 -14.45
C ASP A 739 83.86 1.24 -14.02
N PRO A 740 84.71 2.17 -14.47
CA PRO A 740 84.58 3.59 -14.13
C PRO A 740 83.25 4.21 -14.59
N ALA A 741 82.66 3.73 -15.69
CA ALA A 741 81.39 4.25 -16.23
C ALA A 741 80.18 3.77 -15.42
N GLU A 742 80.13 2.47 -15.07
CA GLU A 742 79.12 1.89 -14.18
C GLU A 742 79.17 2.56 -12.79
N ARG A 743 80.37 2.71 -12.23
CA ARG A 743 80.58 3.35 -10.92
C ARG A 743 80.02 4.77 -10.88
N LYS A 744 80.30 5.57 -11.92
CA LYS A 744 79.82 6.95 -12.05
C LYS A 744 78.29 7.02 -12.11
N ALA A 745 77.64 6.11 -12.83
CA ALA A 745 76.18 6.06 -12.94
C ALA A 745 75.50 5.72 -11.60
N LEU A 746 76.03 4.74 -10.86
CA LEU A 746 75.50 4.34 -9.55
C LEU A 746 75.69 5.44 -8.49
N GLU A 747 76.86 6.11 -8.47
CA GLU A 747 77.12 7.25 -7.57
C GLU A 747 76.20 8.44 -7.87
N GLN A 748 75.93 8.72 -9.15
CA GLN A 748 75.03 9.79 -9.57
C GLN A 748 73.57 9.50 -9.18
N TYR A 749 73.11 8.26 -9.29
CA TYR A 749 71.79 7.83 -8.82
C TYR A 749 71.63 7.96 -7.31
N LEU A 750 72.61 7.47 -6.54
CA LEU A 750 72.58 7.59 -5.08
C LEU A 750 72.64 9.04 -4.61
N LYS A 751 73.40 9.90 -5.30
CA LYS A 751 73.45 11.34 -5.01
C LYS A 751 72.11 12.00 -5.30
N SER A 752 71.46 11.68 -6.41
CA SER A 752 70.14 12.22 -6.77
C SER A 752 69.05 11.79 -5.77
N ASP A 753 69.04 10.53 -5.32
CA ASP A 753 68.10 10.07 -4.28
C ASP A 753 68.40 10.65 -2.90
N ALA A 754 69.67 10.82 -2.53
CA ALA A 754 70.04 11.48 -1.27
C ALA A 754 69.59 12.96 -1.26
N SER A 755 69.82 13.69 -2.36
CA SER A 755 69.35 15.07 -2.52
C SER A 755 67.83 15.15 -2.50
N ARG A 756 67.13 14.26 -3.20
CA ARG A 756 65.66 14.15 -3.15
C ARG A 756 65.16 13.94 -1.72
N ARG A 757 65.71 12.98 -0.99
CA ARG A 757 65.32 12.69 0.41
C ARG A 757 65.59 13.87 1.33
N SER A 758 66.71 14.56 1.16
CA SER A 758 67.06 15.75 1.94
C SER A 758 66.06 16.88 1.70
N GLN A 759 65.78 17.21 0.42
CA GLN A 759 64.80 18.24 0.06
C GLN A 759 63.39 17.88 0.52
N LYS A 760 62.99 16.59 0.41
CA LYS A 760 61.69 16.11 0.91
C LYS A 760 61.57 16.20 2.44
N LYS A 761 62.66 15.93 3.17
CA LYS A 761 62.71 16.10 4.63
C LYS A 761 62.62 17.58 5.02
N LYS A 762 63.29 18.46 4.27
CA LYS A 762 63.24 19.92 4.46
C LYS A 762 61.83 20.46 4.19
N ALA A 763 61.22 20.09 3.06
CA ALA A 763 59.84 20.45 2.71
C ALA A 763 58.84 20.00 3.79
N LYS A 764 58.97 18.76 4.30
CA LYS A 764 58.10 18.26 5.39
C LYS A 764 58.25 19.07 6.69
N SER A 765 59.46 19.51 7.03
CA SER A 765 59.69 20.36 8.20
C SER A 765 59.08 21.75 8.04
N LEU A 766 59.15 22.31 6.82
CA LEU A 766 58.55 23.60 6.50
C LEU A 766 57.02 23.56 6.59
N VAL A 767 56.39 22.51 6.03
CA VAL A 767 54.93 22.29 6.16
C VAL A 767 54.52 22.18 7.63
N ALA A 768 55.22 21.38 8.43
CA ALA A 768 54.88 21.20 9.85
C ALA A 768 54.99 22.51 10.66
N HIS A 769 55.98 23.35 10.36
CA HIS A 769 56.12 24.67 11.00
C HIS A 769 55.04 25.64 10.51
N ALA A 770 54.71 25.59 9.22
CA ALA A 770 53.67 26.42 8.62
C ALA A 770 52.27 26.07 9.13
N GLU A 771 51.97 24.80 9.36
CA GLU A 771 50.69 24.38 9.96
C GLU A 771 50.45 25.06 11.31
N GLU A 772 51.47 25.18 12.15
CA GLU A 772 51.38 25.87 13.44
C GLU A 772 51.13 27.38 13.27
N GLN A 773 51.84 28.02 12.33
CA GLN A 773 51.68 29.45 12.02
C GLN A 773 50.33 29.78 11.38
N VAL A 774 49.89 28.97 10.42
CA VAL A 774 48.58 29.07 9.75
C VAL A 774 47.45 28.88 10.76
N ASN A 775 47.57 27.94 11.70
CA ASN A 775 46.57 27.74 12.76
C ASN A 775 46.42 28.96 13.68
N VAL A 776 47.51 29.65 14.00
CA VAL A 776 47.46 30.89 14.77
C VAL A 776 46.82 32.01 13.93
N ARG A 777 47.19 32.11 12.66
CA ARG A 777 46.67 33.13 11.74
C ARG A 777 45.18 32.94 11.41
N LEU A 778 44.67 31.71 11.37
CA LEU A 778 43.25 31.38 11.25
C LEU A 778 42.41 31.78 12.48
N ARG A 779 43.04 32.26 13.57
CA ARG A 779 42.34 32.77 14.77
C ARG A 779 42.38 34.30 14.87
N ASP A 780 43.07 34.96 13.95
CA ASP A 780 43.26 36.40 13.93
C ASP A 780 42.08 37.10 13.24
N PRO A 781 41.43 38.09 13.87
CA PRO A 781 40.28 38.80 13.31
C PRO A 781 40.59 39.62 12.04
N ASP A 782 41.86 39.92 11.75
CA ASP A 782 42.27 40.70 10.57
C ASP A 782 42.52 39.85 9.30
N LEU A 783 42.17 38.56 9.29
CA LEU A 783 42.24 37.71 8.09
C LEU A 783 41.01 37.96 7.18
N PRO A 784 41.15 37.96 5.84
CA PRO A 784 40.00 38.07 4.94
C PRO A 784 38.92 37.02 5.26
N ALA A 785 37.67 37.47 5.39
CA ALA A 785 36.56 36.62 5.84
C ALA A 785 36.29 35.42 4.90
N ALA A 786 36.60 35.55 3.61
CA ALA A 786 36.41 34.50 2.60
C ALA A 786 37.32 33.28 2.84
N ASP A 787 38.62 33.50 3.06
CA ASP A 787 39.62 32.43 3.30
C ASP A 787 39.35 31.67 4.61
N LEU A 788 38.81 32.38 5.61
CA LEU A 788 38.41 31.82 6.90
C LEU A 788 37.14 30.97 6.79
N ALA A 789 36.20 31.38 5.93
CA ALA A 789 34.92 30.71 5.75
C ALA A 789 35.10 29.36 5.05
N GLU A 790 35.91 29.29 3.99
CA GLU A 790 36.16 28.07 3.23
C GLU A 790 36.80 26.96 4.09
N VAL A 791 37.85 27.30 4.84
CA VAL A 791 38.53 26.38 5.77
C VAL A 791 37.58 25.85 6.84
N ARG A 792 36.74 26.72 7.43
CA ARG A 792 35.76 26.33 8.47
C ARG A 792 34.67 25.41 7.95
N VAL A 793 34.18 25.65 6.73
CA VAL A 793 33.17 24.80 6.07
C VAL A 793 33.74 23.39 5.86
N LEU A 794 34.96 23.29 5.31
CA LEU A 794 35.63 22.01 5.08
C LEU A 794 35.96 21.26 6.39
N GLU A 795 36.41 21.97 7.43
CA GLU A 795 36.62 21.39 8.77
C GLU A 795 35.31 20.87 9.37
N ASN A 796 34.21 21.61 9.25
CA ASN A 796 32.89 21.18 9.75
C ASN A 796 32.36 19.97 8.96
N TYR A 797 32.52 19.96 7.63
CA TYR A 797 32.17 18.82 6.76
C TYR A 797 32.92 17.55 7.17
N LEU A 798 34.24 17.65 7.40
CA LEU A 798 35.07 16.53 7.85
C LEU A 798 34.70 16.08 9.27
N ARG A 799 34.39 17.02 10.18
CA ARG A 799 33.92 16.71 11.54
C ARG A 799 32.60 15.95 11.53
N LEU A 800 31.61 16.40 10.75
CA LEU A 800 30.32 15.72 10.60
C LEU A 800 30.49 14.34 9.96
N THR A 801 31.35 14.23 8.94
CA THR A 801 31.68 12.95 8.30
C THR A 801 32.32 11.97 9.29
N ALA A 802 33.25 12.44 10.13
CA ALA A 802 33.84 11.63 11.20
C ALA A 802 32.79 11.21 12.24
N ARG A 803 31.98 12.16 12.74
CA ARG A 803 30.91 11.87 13.71
C ARG A 803 29.90 10.85 13.17
N MET A 804 29.48 10.95 11.91
CA MET A 804 28.60 9.97 11.27
C MET A 804 29.24 8.59 11.19
N SER A 805 30.54 8.50 10.92
CA SER A 805 31.28 7.24 10.93
C SER A 805 31.32 6.63 12.33
N ASP A 806 31.58 7.44 13.36
CA ASP A 806 31.66 7.01 14.75
C ASP A 806 30.28 6.58 15.29
N LEU A 807 29.23 7.32 14.97
CA LEU A 807 27.85 6.96 15.30
C LEU A 807 27.43 5.67 14.61
N LYS A 808 27.71 5.50 13.30
CA LYS A 808 27.45 4.24 12.59
C LYS A 808 28.18 3.06 13.21
N ALA A 809 29.42 3.25 13.65
CA ALA A 809 30.18 2.21 14.35
C ALA A 809 29.55 1.89 15.71
N SER A 810 29.14 2.91 16.47
CA SER A 810 28.52 2.76 17.80
C SER A 810 27.15 2.10 17.72
N ILE A 811 26.31 2.50 16.76
CA ILE A 811 25.01 1.87 16.46
C ILE A 811 25.23 0.39 16.13
N LYS A 812 26.19 0.07 15.25
CA LYS A 812 26.49 -1.32 14.88
C LYS A 812 26.92 -2.18 16.07
N VAL A 813 27.71 -1.63 16.99
CA VAL A 813 28.14 -2.34 18.20
C VAL A 813 26.96 -2.53 19.15
N THR A 814 26.22 -1.46 19.44
CA THR A 814 25.08 -1.45 20.37
C THR A 814 23.95 -2.37 19.87
N ASP A 815 23.60 -2.32 18.58
CA ASP A 815 22.63 -3.22 17.95
C ASP A 815 23.07 -4.69 18.01
N ALA A 816 24.36 -4.97 17.81
CA ALA A 816 24.90 -6.33 17.93
C ALA A 816 24.89 -6.85 19.36
N GLU A 817 25.17 -5.98 20.35
CA GLU A 817 25.09 -6.30 21.77
C GLU A 817 23.64 -6.56 22.20
N LEU A 818 22.72 -5.66 21.87
CA LEU A 818 21.29 -5.82 22.10
C LEU A 818 20.76 -7.10 21.46
N SER A 819 21.10 -7.37 20.20
CA SER A 819 20.72 -8.60 19.50
C SER A 819 21.26 -9.87 20.18
N ARG A 820 22.47 -9.82 20.74
CA ARG A 820 23.08 -10.94 21.47
C ARG A 820 22.39 -11.17 22.81
N GLU A 821 22.13 -10.11 23.58
CA GLU A 821 21.45 -10.20 24.88
C GLU A 821 20.01 -10.67 24.72
N THR A 822 19.31 -10.15 23.71
CA THR A 822 17.97 -10.60 23.31
C THR A 822 17.98 -12.10 23.00
N PHE A 823 18.92 -12.60 22.21
CA PHE A 823 19.05 -14.03 21.90
C PHE A 823 19.25 -14.89 23.16
N HIS A 824 20.10 -14.44 24.09
CA HIS A 824 20.36 -15.15 25.34
C HIS A 824 19.17 -15.15 26.31
N ARG A 825 18.17 -14.29 26.09
CA ARG A 825 16.96 -14.27 26.91
C ARG A 825 15.99 -15.42 26.60
N TYR A 826 15.94 -15.88 25.34
CA TYR A 826 14.97 -16.90 24.90
C TYR A 826 15.00 -18.21 25.71
N PRO A 827 16.16 -18.84 25.99
CA PRO A 827 16.18 -20.11 26.74
C PRO A 827 15.65 -20.00 28.17
N GLY A 828 15.55 -18.79 28.73
CA GLY A 828 15.03 -18.54 30.07
C GLY A 828 13.54 -18.22 30.15
N LEU A 829 12.83 -18.17 29.03
CA LEU A 829 11.40 -17.88 28.99
C LEU A 829 10.58 -19.08 29.44
N THR A 830 9.70 -18.89 30.42
CA THR A 830 8.73 -19.90 30.85
C THR A 830 7.50 -19.92 29.94
N ARG A 831 6.68 -20.97 30.02
CA ARG A 831 5.34 -21.00 29.36
C ARG A 831 4.55 -19.73 29.65
N THR A 832 4.58 -19.26 30.91
CA THR A 832 3.87 -18.06 31.33
C THR A 832 4.44 -16.81 30.64
N ASP A 833 5.77 -16.66 30.61
CA ASP A 833 6.41 -15.52 29.93
C ASP A 833 6.05 -15.48 28.44
N VAL A 834 6.13 -16.62 27.75
CA VAL A 834 5.78 -16.73 26.32
C VAL A 834 4.30 -16.39 26.12
N SER A 835 3.40 -16.92 26.94
CA SER A 835 1.96 -16.63 26.81
C SER A 835 1.64 -15.15 27.05
N VAL A 836 2.35 -14.48 27.95
CA VAL A 836 2.16 -13.05 28.22
C VAL A 836 2.70 -12.21 27.05
N LEU A 837 3.91 -12.50 26.56
CA LEU A 837 4.49 -11.81 25.40
C LEU A 837 3.61 -11.92 24.16
N VAL A 838 3.05 -13.10 23.89
CA VAL A 838 2.20 -13.33 22.71
C VAL A 838 0.79 -12.77 22.92
N VAL A 839 0.13 -13.08 24.04
CA VAL A 839 -1.27 -12.68 24.24
C VAL A 839 -1.38 -11.20 24.57
N ASP A 840 -0.63 -10.70 25.54
CA ASP A 840 -0.79 -9.33 26.03
C ASP A 840 -0.02 -8.35 25.13
N ASP A 841 1.28 -8.59 24.92
CA ASP A 841 2.17 -7.61 24.29
C ASP A 841 2.11 -7.64 22.75
N LYS A 842 1.64 -8.75 22.15
CA LYS A 842 1.51 -8.90 20.69
C LYS A 842 0.05 -8.81 20.25
N TRP A 843 -0.79 -9.78 20.62
CA TRP A 843 -2.15 -9.90 20.08
C TRP A 843 -3.10 -8.83 20.63
N LEU A 844 -3.26 -8.74 21.95
CA LEU A 844 -4.22 -7.82 22.57
C LEU A 844 -3.75 -6.37 22.54
N ALA A 845 -2.43 -6.11 22.62
CA ALA A 845 -1.87 -4.78 22.39
C ALA A 845 -2.18 -4.26 20.99
N PHE A 846 -2.05 -5.10 19.96
CA PHE A 846 -2.41 -4.72 18.59
C PHE A 846 -3.90 -4.37 18.47
N LEU A 847 -4.79 -5.21 19.01
CA LEU A 847 -6.24 -4.98 18.94
C LEU A 847 -6.65 -3.71 19.71
N SER A 848 -6.02 -3.45 20.86
CA SER A 848 -6.22 -2.21 21.62
C SER A 848 -5.89 -0.98 20.79
N ALA A 849 -4.72 -0.96 20.15
CA ALA A 849 -4.31 0.15 19.29
C ALA A 849 -5.26 0.32 18.08
N ARG A 850 -5.78 -0.77 17.52
CA ARG A 850 -6.77 -0.70 16.41
C ARG A 850 -8.11 -0.14 16.86
N LEU A 851 -8.56 -0.49 18.06
CA LEU A 851 -9.78 0.07 18.63
C LEU A 851 -9.66 1.58 18.85
N GLU A 852 -8.56 2.07 19.39
CA GLU A 852 -8.32 3.51 19.56
C GLU A 852 -8.40 4.28 18.24
N VAL A 853 -7.87 3.69 17.16
CA VAL A 853 -7.97 4.23 15.80
C VAL A 853 -9.42 4.29 15.32
N GLU A 854 -10.21 3.26 15.62
CA GLU A 854 -11.64 3.17 15.29
C GLU A 854 -12.48 4.18 16.07
N LEU A 855 -12.25 4.35 17.37
CA LEU A 855 -12.91 5.38 18.18
C LEU A 855 -12.54 6.80 17.70
N SER A 856 -11.26 7.01 17.37
CA SER A 856 -10.80 8.27 16.76
C SER A 856 -11.47 8.53 15.39
N ARG A 857 -11.86 7.48 14.65
CA ARG A 857 -12.59 7.61 13.37
C ARG A 857 -13.95 8.26 13.56
N VAL A 858 -14.65 7.96 14.67
CA VAL A 858 -15.95 8.56 15.01
C VAL A 858 -15.83 10.09 15.12
N GLY A 859 -14.88 10.57 15.92
CA GLY A 859 -14.63 12.00 16.13
C GLY A 859 -14.18 12.70 14.85
N ARG A 860 -13.22 12.11 14.11
CA ARG A 860 -12.77 12.64 12.81
C ARG A 860 -13.90 12.72 11.78
N GLY A 861 -14.83 11.75 11.79
CA GLY A 861 -16.00 11.73 10.93
C GLY A 861 -16.91 12.93 11.19
N LEU A 862 -17.19 13.22 12.47
CA LEU A 862 -17.94 14.41 12.86
C LEU A 862 -17.22 15.70 12.45
N THR A 863 -15.92 15.82 12.75
CA THR A 863 -15.11 16.99 12.36
C THR A 863 -15.20 17.25 10.86
N ARG A 864 -14.96 16.23 10.03
CA ARG A 864 -14.98 16.38 8.56
C ARG A 864 -16.35 16.82 8.06
N ARG A 865 -17.42 16.25 8.61
CA ARG A 865 -18.78 16.59 8.19
C ARG A 865 -19.13 18.03 8.56
N LEU A 866 -18.74 18.48 9.75
CA LEU A 866 -18.95 19.87 10.17
C LEU A 866 -18.12 20.85 9.36
N GLN A 867 -16.85 20.58 9.09
CA GLN A 867 -16.02 21.40 8.19
C GLN A 867 -16.66 21.57 6.81
N THR A 868 -17.20 20.47 6.26
CA THR A 868 -17.91 20.49 4.97
C THR A 868 -19.11 21.45 5.01
N LEU A 869 -19.90 21.43 6.08
CA LEU A 869 -21.08 22.31 6.24
C LEU A 869 -20.67 23.79 6.43
N VAL A 870 -19.63 24.02 7.22
CA VAL A 870 -19.09 25.37 7.49
C VAL A 870 -18.59 25.99 6.20
N GLN A 871 -17.69 25.33 5.49
CA GLN A 871 -17.11 25.83 4.25
C GLN A 871 -18.18 26.06 3.18
N ARG A 872 -19.22 25.23 3.13
CA ARG A 872 -20.34 25.38 2.20
C ARG A 872 -21.07 26.72 2.36
N TYR A 873 -21.28 27.18 3.59
CA TYR A 873 -22.09 28.36 3.90
C TYR A 873 -21.30 29.56 4.45
N ALA A 874 -19.97 29.45 4.56
CA ALA A 874 -19.09 30.47 5.16
C ALA A 874 -19.19 31.85 4.50
N MET A 875 -19.21 31.92 3.16
CA MET A 875 -19.32 33.19 2.42
C MET A 875 -20.65 33.27 1.66
N PRO A 876 -21.53 34.20 2.02
CA PRO A 876 -22.80 34.41 1.33
C PRO A 876 -22.61 35.06 -0.05
N LEU A 877 -23.53 34.80 -0.97
CA LEU A 877 -23.48 35.30 -2.34
C LEU A 877 -23.42 36.84 -2.43
N PRO A 878 -24.18 37.64 -1.65
CA PRO A 878 -24.07 39.10 -1.69
C PRO A 878 -22.67 39.61 -1.30
N GLU A 879 -22.02 38.96 -0.34
CA GLU A 879 -20.65 39.31 0.06
C GLU A 879 -19.65 38.98 -1.05
N LEU A 880 -19.79 37.82 -1.71
CA LEU A 880 -19.01 37.46 -2.89
C LEU A 880 -19.22 38.46 -4.04
N VAL A 881 -20.46 38.92 -4.27
CA VAL A 881 -20.76 39.94 -5.29
C VAL A 881 -20.09 41.26 -4.95
N ALA A 882 -20.22 41.74 -3.71
CA ALA A 882 -19.60 43.01 -3.30
C ALA A 882 -18.07 42.97 -3.43
N ARG A 883 -17.45 41.84 -3.05
CA ARG A 883 -16.01 41.63 -3.26
C ARG A 883 -15.65 41.64 -4.74
N LEU A 884 -16.41 40.94 -5.57
CA LEU A 884 -16.18 40.93 -7.02
C LEU A 884 -16.32 42.32 -7.63
N ASP A 885 -17.33 43.09 -7.25
CA ASP A 885 -17.55 44.44 -7.78
C ASP A 885 -16.40 45.39 -7.40
N ASP A 886 -15.87 45.29 -6.18
CA ASP A 886 -14.66 46.00 -5.76
C ASP A 886 -13.44 45.60 -6.62
N ARG A 887 -13.22 44.28 -6.83
CA ARG A 887 -12.09 43.81 -7.65
C ARG A 887 -12.23 44.22 -9.11
N HIS A 888 -13.42 44.06 -9.69
CA HIS A 888 -13.73 44.45 -11.05
C HIS A 888 -13.53 45.96 -11.26
N SER A 889 -13.92 46.80 -10.30
CA SER A 889 -13.71 48.25 -10.39
C SER A 889 -12.21 48.61 -10.43
N ARG A 890 -11.36 47.90 -9.68
CA ARG A 890 -9.91 48.12 -9.69
C ARG A 890 -9.31 47.72 -11.04
N VAL A 891 -9.66 46.54 -11.54
CA VAL A 891 -9.18 46.04 -12.84
C VAL A 891 -9.67 46.92 -13.99
N SER A 892 -10.93 47.33 -14.00
CA SER A 892 -11.45 48.26 -15.00
C SER A 892 -10.71 49.61 -14.97
N GLY A 893 -10.39 50.13 -13.78
CA GLY A 893 -9.58 51.34 -13.64
C GLY A 893 -8.20 51.21 -14.29
N HIS A 894 -7.55 50.06 -14.11
CA HIS A 894 -6.29 49.72 -14.79
C HIS A 894 -6.48 49.63 -16.31
N LEU A 895 -7.52 48.96 -16.80
CA LEU A 895 -7.81 48.80 -18.23
C LEU A 895 -8.17 50.13 -18.92
N ASP A 896 -8.90 51.03 -18.27
CA ASP A 896 -9.23 52.36 -18.79
C ASP A 896 -7.97 53.26 -18.92
N THR A 897 -6.92 52.97 -18.14
CA THR A 897 -5.60 53.60 -18.27
C THR A 897 -4.68 52.90 -19.29
N MET A 898 -5.08 51.74 -19.86
CA MET A 898 -4.27 50.95 -20.78
C MET A 898 -4.38 51.39 -22.24
N ALA A 899 -3.61 52.43 -22.61
CA ALA A 899 -3.04 52.53 -23.97
C ALA A 899 -1.89 51.53 -24.22
N LEU A 900 -1.52 50.74 -23.21
CA LEU A 900 -0.32 49.90 -23.10
C LEU A 900 -0.30 48.63 -23.99
N LEU A 901 -1.44 48.02 -24.27
CA LEU A 901 -1.50 46.75 -25.01
C LEU A 901 -1.41 46.90 -26.54
N THR A 902 -1.27 48.13 -27.04
CA THR A 902 -1.14 48.44 -28.48
C THR A 902 0.28 48.26 -29.02
N GLY A 903 1.23 47.83 -28.18
CA GLY A 903 2.63 47.65 -28.56
C GLY A 903 3.40 48.95 -28.83
N ARG A 904 2.85 50.11 -28.45
CA ARG A 904 3.41 51.44 -28.79
C ARG A 904 3.66 52.38 -27.61
N ARG A 905 3.23 52.09 -26.37
CA ARG A 905 3.47 52.96 -25.20
C ARG A 905 3.73 52.17 -23.90
N ARG A 906 4.73 52.63 -23.14
CA ARG A 906 5.00 52.27 -21.73
C ARG A 906 3.97 52.91 -20.79
N LEU A 907 4.00 52.53 -19.50
CA LEU A 907 3.20 53.20 -18.46
C LEU A 907 3.57 54.70 -18.46
N PRO A 908 2.60 55.63 -18.50
CA PRO A 908 2.89 57.06 -18.55
C PRO A 908 3.80 57.49 -17.39
N GLY A 909 4.92 58.14 -17.69
CA GLY A 909 5.92 58.55 -16.68
C GLY A 909 7.10 57.59 -16.50
N PHE A 910 7.14 56.47 -17.23
CA PHE A 910 8.27 55.53 -17.23
C PHE A 910 8.80 55.33 -18.65
N ASP A 911 9.90 56.00 -19.00
CA ASP A 911 10.47 55.98 -20.37
C ASP A 911 11.78 55.17 -20.48
N GLU A 912 12.33 54.70 -19.36
CA GLU A 912 13.61 54.01 -19.29
C GLU A 912 13.52 52.53 -19.75
N PRO A 913 14.53 51.99 -20.46
CA PRO A 913 14.54 50.59 -20.88
C PRO A 913 14.70 49.62 -19.70
N TRP A 914 14.07 48.44 -19.80
CA TRP A 914 14.24 47.38 -18.80
C TRP A 914 15.67 46.81 -18.87
N VAL A 915 16.24 46.59 -17.70
CA VAL A 915 17.63 46.19 -17.52
C VAL A 915 17.72 44.68 -17.30
N ALA A 916 18.73 44.04 -17.87
CA ALA A 916 19.03 42.65 -17.56
C ALA A 916 19.77 42.58 -16.22
N ARG A 917 19.23 41.83 -15.27
CA ARG A 917 19.81 41.60 -13.94
C ARG A 917 19.54 40.16 -13.51
N THR A 918 20.48 39.56 -12.79
CA THR A 918 20.26 38.26 -12.16
C THR A 918 19.31 38.38 -10.97
N VAL A 919 18.63 37.30 -10.59
CA VAL A 919 17.71 37.31 -9.43
C VAL A 919 18.43 37.75 -8.15
N GLU A 920 19.66 37.29 -7.91
CA GLU A 920 20.46 37.69 -6.73
C GLU A 920 20.84 39.17 -6.69
N GLN A 921 20.93 39.84 -7.85
CA GLN A 921 21.15 41.29 -7.90
C GLN A 921 19.90 42.07 -7.46
N MET A 922 18.72 41.44 -7.51
CA MET A 922 17.44 42.05 -7.19
C MET A 922 16.94 41.67 -5.79
N GLY A 923 17.56 40.70 -5.12
CA GLY A 923 17.16 40.29 -3.77
C GLY A 923 17.91 39.07 -3.26
N GLU A 924 17.67 38.74 -2.00
CA GLU A 924 18.29 37.61 -1.32
C GLU A 924 17.53 36.31 -1.62
N VAL A 925 18.24 35.27 -2.05
CA VAL A 925 17.69 33.91 -2.24
C VAL A 925 18.20 32.97 -1.15
N VAL A 926 17.29 32.39 -0.38
CA VAL A 926 17.57 31.44 0.71
C VAL A 926 16.83 30.13 0.47
N ALA A 927 17.53 28.99 0.55
CA ALA A 927 16.90 27.68 0.62
C ALA A 927 16.43 27.41 2.05
N GLY A 928 15.30 26.75 2.23
CA GLY A 928 14.76 26.50 3.57
C GLY A 928 15.52 25.44 4.37
N LYS A 929 15.15 25.31 5.65
CA LYS A 929 15.79 24.38 6.58
C LYS A 929 15.42 22.93 6.25
N ALA A 930 16.39 22.02 6.28
CA ALA A 930 16.13 20.59 6.18
C ALA A 930 15.31 20.09 7.37
N LEU A 931 14.34 19.21 7.10
CA LEU A 931 13.50 18.64 8.16
C LEU A 931 14.34 17.77 9.10
N ASN A 932 14.44 18.17 10.37
CA ASN A 932 15.11 17.40 11.41
C ASN A 932 14.20 17.35 12.67
N PRO A 933 13.32 16.34 12.79
CA PRO A 933 12.36 16.23 13.89
C PRO A 933 13.02 16.14 15.27
N SER A 934 14.29 15.72 15.33
CA SER A 934 15.09 15.58 16.56
C SER A 934 16.13 16.69 16.74
N GLY A 935 16.03 17.80 15.99
CA GLY A 935 16.97 18.91 16.07
C GLY A 935 16.95 19.65 17.42
N ALA A 936 18.01 20.42 17.70
CA ALA A 936 18.07 21.28 18.88
C ALA A 936 17.27 22.58 18.67
N GLY A 937 16.61 23.06 19.73
CA GLY A 937 15.84 24.31 19.73
C GLY A 937 14.34 24.11 19.98
N PRO A 938 13.58 25.20 20.23
CA PRO A 938 12.14 25.13 20.37
C PRO A 938 11.48 24.66 19.07
N LEU A 939 10.32 23.99 19.19
CA LEU A 939 9.46 23.69 18.04
C LEU A 939 8.94 25.00 17.44
N ARG A 940 9.32 25.27 16.19
CA ARG A 940 8.90 26.44 15.41
C ARG A 940 8.05 25.99 14.23
N ALA A 941 7.00 26.75 13.94
CA ALA A 941 6.15 26.49 12.78
C ALA A 941 6.93 26.70 11.47
N TYR A 942 6.63 25.92 10.44
CA TYR A 942 7.26 26.05 9.13
C TYR A 942 6.33 25.74 7.95
N LEU A 943 6.62 26.36 6.80
CA LEU A 943 5.94 26.08 5.54
C LEU A 943 6.74 25.08 4.68
N ARG A 944 6.02 24.20 3.99
CA ARG A 944 6.56 23.21 3.04
C ARG A 944 5.89 23.34 1.68
N THR A 945 6.33 22.55 0.71
CA THR A 945 5.78 22.48 -0.66
C THR A 945 4.25 22.37 -0.71
N LYS A 946 3.63 21.68 0.27
CA LYS A 946 2.17 21.56 0.41
C LYS A 946 1.47 22.89 0.68
N ASN A 947 2.15 23.80 1.38
CA ASN A 947 1.59 25.09 1.77
C ASN A 947 1.72 26.14 0.67
N VAL A 948 2.69 26.04 -0.24
CA VAL A 948 2.92 27.04 -1.30
C VAL A 948 2.28 26.57 -2.60
N LEU A 949 1.14 27.17 -2.94
CA LEU A 949 0.38 26.92 -4.17
C LEU A 949 0.67 28.02 -5.21
N ASP A 950 0.11 27.91 -6.41
CA ASP A 950 0.29 28.94 -7.45
C ASP A 950 -0.49 30.21 -7.06
N GLY A 951 0.20 31.19 -6.47
CA GLY A 951 -0.36 32.48 -6.05
C GLY A 951 -0.92 32.56 -4.63
N HIS A 952 -0.99 31.45 -3.89
CA HIS A 952 -1.57 31.43 -2.54
C HIS A 952 -0.77 30.55 -1.58
N ILE A 953 -0.80 30.91 -0.29
CA ILE A 953 -0.20 30.13 0.79
C ILE A 953 -1.31 29.51 1.65
N ASP A 954 -1.44 28.19 1.58
CA ASP A 954 -2.37 27.41 2.40
C ASP A 954 -1.78 27.12 3.79
N LEU A 955 -2.40 27.67 4.83
CA LEU A 955 -2.00 27.52 6.23
C LEU A 955 -2.86 26.52 7.02
N THR A 956 -3.75 25.76 6.35
CA THR A 956 -4.62 24.77 7.02
C THR A 956 -3.85 23.61 7.67
N ASP A 957 -2.64 23.34 7.19
CA ASP A 957 -1.77 22.25 7.63
C ASP A 957 -0.32 22.73 7.79
N VAL A 958 -0.05 23.45 8.89
CA VAL A 958 1.28 23.92 9.27
C VAL A 958 1.89 22.98 10.31
N LEU A 959 3.10 22.50 10.02
CA LEU A 959 3.84 21.61 10.91
C LEU A 959 4.90 22.38 11.71
N TYR A 960 5.45 21.72 12.71
CA TYR A 960 6.48 22.25 13.57
C TYR A 960 7.76 21.43 13.41
N MET A 961 8.91 22.10 13.41
CA MET A 961 10.21 21.44 13.52
C MET A 961 11.08 22.21 14.52
N PRO A 962 12.01 21.52 15.22
CA PRO A 962 12.98 22.20 16.06
C PRO A 962 13.84 23.19 15.26
N MET A 963 13.92 24.44 15.72
CA MET A 963 14.86 25.43 15.20
C MET A 963 15.44 26.26 16.35
N THR A 964 16.75 26.42 16.39
CA THR A 964 17.41 27.40 17.26
C THR A 964 17.00 28.82 16.89
N ASP A 965 17.19 29.78 17.79
CA ASP A 965 16.80 31.18 17.51
C ASP A 965 17.54 31.77 16.30
N ALA A 966 18.81 31.41 16.10
CA ALA A 966 19.61 31.86 14.95
C ALA A 966 19.13 31.24 13.62
N GLU A 967 18.80 29.95 13.62
CA GLU A 967 18.22 29.29 12.43
C GLU A 967 16.85 29.86 12.12
N PHE A 968 16.03 30.05 13.15
CA PHE A 968 14.70 30.63 12.99
C PHE A 968 14.78 32.05 12.43
N GLU A 969 15.71 32.89 12.91
CA GLU A 969 15.95 34.20 12.35
C GLU A 969 16.29 34.14 10.85
N ARG A 970 17.17 33.21 10.45
CA ARG A 970 17.58 33.02 9.05
C ARG A 970 16.44 32.56 8.15
N PHE A 971 15.66 31.56 8.57
CA PHE A 971 14.61 30.94 7.75
C PHE A 971 13.22 31.59 7.94
N SER A 972 13.09 32.52 8.90
CA SER A 972 11.82 33.20 9.17
C SER A 972 11.30 33.96 7.95
N LEU A 973 9.99 33.90 7.81
CA LEU A 973 9.23 34.66 6.84
C LEU A 973 8.97 36.07 7.33
N ARG A 974 9.10 37.01 6.41
CA ARG A 974 8.74 38.42 6.55
C ARG A 974 7.75 38.78 5.44
N THR A 975 6.84 39.69 5.75
CA THR A 975 5.90 40.20 4.75
C THR A 975 6.66 40.70 3.51
N GLY A 976 6.28 40.20 2.33
CA GLY A 976 6.95 40.47 1.07
C GLY A 976 7.93 39.39 0.61
N ASP A 977 8.19 38.35 1.41
CA ASP A 977 8.98 37.21 0.96
C ASP A 977 8.24 36.40 -0.10
N VAL A 978 8.85 36.14 -1.26
CA VAL A 978 8.28 35.30 -2.31
C VAL A 978 8.81 33.89 -2.18
N LEU A 979 7.92 32.92 -1.98
CA LEU A 979 8.26 31.51 -1.82
C LEU A 979 8.07 30.77 -3.13
N LEU A 980 9.06 29.97 -3.51
CA LEU A 980 9.04 29.13 -4.70
C LEU A 980 9.21 27.67 -4.29
N ASN A 981 8.43 26.79 -4.90
CA ASN A 981 8.46 25.37 -4.60
C ASN A 981 9.44 24.58 -5.48
N GLU A 982 9.97 23.48 -4.94
CA GLU A 982 10.51 22.39 -5.73
C GLU A 982 9.39 21.39 -6.05
N GLY A 983 9.26 21.00 -7.32
CA GLY A 983 8.07 20.29 -7.82
C GLY A 983 8.24 18.77 -7.84
N GLN A 984 7.15 17.99 -7.89
CA GLN A 984 7.23 16.53 -8.13
C GLN A 984 7.56 16.18 -9.60
N SER A 985 7.41 17.15 -10.49
CA SER A 985 7.75 17.08 -11.90
C SER A 985 8.20 18.44 -12.41
N LEU A 986 8.82 18.47 -13.60
CA LEU A 986 9.26 19.70 -14.27
C LEU A 986 8.10 20.67 -14.60
N ASP A 987 6.85 20.19 -14.72
CA ASP A 987 5.69 21.05 -14.98
C ASP A 987 5.20 21.76 -13.70
N LEU A 988 5.60 21.27 -12.53
CA LEU A 988 5.13 21.73 -11.23
C LEU A 988 6.18 22.53 -10.44
N VAL A 989 7.43 22.58 -10.94
CA VAL A 989 8.55 23.29 -10.30
C VAL A 989 8.42 24.80 -10.43
N GLY A 990 8.70 25.53 -9.36
CA GLY A 990 8.70 26.99 -9.35
C GLY A 990 7.32 27.64 -9.23
N ARG A 991 6.28 26.89 -8.83
CA ARG A 991 5.05 27.53 -8.33
C ARG A 991 5.43 28.41 -7.15
N CYS A 992 4.85 29.60 -7.12
CA CYS A 992 5.26 30.59 -6.14
C CYS A 992 4.10 31.42 -5.62
N ALA A 993 4.29 31.95 -4.41
CA ALA A 993 3.36 32.85 -3.75
C ALA A 993 4.13 33.80 -2.82
N MET A 994 3.70 35.05 -2.72
CA MET A 994 4.24 36.02 -1.76
C MET A 994 3.59 35.84 -0.39
N TYR A 995 4.42 35.81 0.66
CA TYR A 995 3.98 35.80 2.04
C TYR A 995 3.52 37.19 2.46
N ARG A 996 2.21 37.33 2.73
CA ARG A 996 1.57 38.60 3.09
C ARG A 996 1.42 38.82 4.60
N GLY A 997 2.04 37.95 5.42
CA GLY A 997 1.85 37.97 6.88
C GLY A 997 0.61 37.22 7.35
N GLU A 998 0.15 36.25 6.56
CA GLU A 998 -1.12 35.53 6.76
C GLU A 998 -1.08 34.56 7.95
N ALA A 999 0.12 34.18 8.42
CA ALA A 999 0.27 33.27 9.54
C ALA A 999 0.03 34.00 10.88
N LYS A 1000 -0.79 33.40 11.74
CA LYS A 1000 -1.07 33.88 13.10
C LYS A 1000 0.15 33.85 14.03
N TYR A 1001 1.24 33.23 13.59
CA TYR A 1001 2.50 33.07 14.33
C TYR A 1001 3.70 33.13 13.35
N PRO A 1002 4.89 33.49 13.84
CA PRO A 1002 6.11 33.46 13.03
C PRO A 1002 6.36 32.05 12.46
N CYS A 1003 6.65 31.97 11.15
CA CYS A 1003 6.92 30.72 10.45
C CYS A 1003 8.29 30.76 9.77
N GLY A 1004 8.99 29.62 9.77
CA GLY A 1004 10.14 29.37 8.90
C GLY A 1004 9.73 28.67 7.59
N ILE A 1005 10.71 28.24 6.82
CA ILE A 1005 10.52 27.48 5.56
C ILE A 1005 11.37 26.21 5.55
N GLN A 1006 10.88 25.17 4.89
CA GLN A 1006 11.57 23.89 4.68
C GLN A 1006 12.44 23.90 3.40
N ASN A 1007 13.45 23.04 3.33
CA ASN A 1007 14.42 22.93 2.23
C ASN A 1007 13.85 22.70 0.82
N GLN A 1008 12.62 22.23 0.67
CA GLN A 1008 11.94 22.16 -0.64
C GLN A 1008 11.26 23.47 -1.07
N LEU A 1009 11.48 24.54 -0.31
CA LEU A 1009 11.10 25.90 -0.66
C LEU A 1009 12.34 26.77 -0.79
N LEU A 1010 12.34 27.64 -1.79
CA LEU A 1010 13.24 28.77 -1.90
C LEU A 1010 12.49 30.04 -1.50
N ARG A 1011 13.14 30.92 -0.75
CA ARG A 1011 12.66 32.26 -0.44
C ARG A 1011 13.47 33.29 -1.19
N PHE A 1012 12.78 34.10 -1.98
CA PHE A 1012 13.29 35.35 -2.50
C PHE A 1012 12.81 36.51 -1.61
N ARG A 1013 13.75 37.27 -1.06
CA ARG A 1013 13.48 38.50 -0.33
C ARG A 1013 13.96 39.69 -1.15
N ALA A 1014 13.00 40.50 -1.61
CA ALA A 1014 13.27 41.65 -2.45
C ALA A 1014 14.27 42.63 -1.80
N GLY A 1015 15.24 43.09 -2.59
CA GLY A 1015 16.14 44.18 -2.21
C GLY A 1015 15.46 45.55 -2.25
N ALA A 1016 16.19 46.60 -1.89
CA ALA A 1016 15.64 47.96 -1.78
C ALA A 1016 15.02 48.50 -3.08
N ASP A 1017 15.54 48.08 -4.23
CA ASP A 1017 15.12 48.52 -5.57
C ASP A 1017 14.12 47.57 -6.25
N THR A 1018 13.67 46.54 -5.53
CA THR A 1018 12.77 45.51 -6.05
C THR A 1018 11.43 45.56 -5.34
N ASP A 1019 10.35 45.43 -6.10
CA ASP A 1019 9.02 45.22 -5.54
C ASP A 1019 8.71 43.71 -5.46
N PRO A 1020 8.35 43.18 -4.28
CA PRO A 1020 8.09 41.75 -4.12
C PRO A 1020 6.84 41.26 -4.86
N ALA A 1021 5.81 42.10 -5.02
CA ALA A 1021 4.61 41.71 -5.77
C ALA A 1021 4.93 41.59 -7.28
N PHE A 1022 5.73 42.50 -7.83
CA PHE A 1022 6.27 42.34 -9.19
C PHE A 1022 7.11 41.07 -9.33
N ALA A 1023 7.99 40.79 -8.37
CA ALA A 1023 8.84 39.59 -8.41
C ALA A 1023 8.01 38.29 -8.41
N GLU A 1024 6.96 38.21 -7.59
CA GLU A 1024 5.98 37.12 -7.61
C GLU A 1024 5.42 36.91 -9.02
N GLN A 1025 4.90 37.98 -9.65
CA GLN A 1025 4.34 37.90 -11.00
C GLN A 1025 5.36 37.49 -12.06
N MET A 1026 6.58 38.00 -11.97
CA MET A 1026 7.67 37.64 -12.87
C MET A 1026 8.06 36.16 -12.73
N PHE A 1027 8.12 35.62 -11.52
CA PHE A 1027 8.43 34.21 -11.29
C PHE A 1027 7.31 33.29 -11.73
N ARG A 1028 6.03 33.67 -11.52
CA ARG A 1028 4.87 32.95 -12.08
C ARG A 1028 4.90 32.92 -13.60
N PHE A 1029 5.26 34.04 -14.25
CA PHE A 1029 5.48 34.07 -15.69
C PHE A 1029 6.59 33.11 -16.13
N CYS A 1030 7.74 33.11 -15.44
CA CYS A 1030 8.85 32.21 -15.71
C CYS A 1030 8.46 30.73 -15.54
N GLN A 1031 7.63 30.42 -14.54
CA GLN A 1031 7.09 29.09 -14.33
C GLN A 1031 6.17 28.67 -15.50
N ARG A 1032 5.16 29.48 -15.83
CA ARG A 1032 4.17 29.19 -16.89
C ARG A 1032 4.77 29.08 -18.28
N THR A 1033 5.85 29.80 -18.56
CA THR A 1033 6.57 29.74 -19.85
C THR A 1033 7.67 28.67 -19.89
N GLY A 1034 7.84 27.92 -18.80
CA GLY A 1034 8.82 26.84 -18.68
C GLY A 1034 10.27 27.32 -18.56
N VAL A 1035 10.51 28.59 -18.23
CA VAL A 1035 11.87 29.11 -17.95
C VAL A 1035 12.47 28.41 -16.73
N LEU A 1036 11.69 28.28 -15.64
CA LEU A 1036 12.15 27.61 -14.41
C LEU A 1036 12.38 26.11 -14.63
N ALA A 1037 11.55 25.46 -15.44
CA ALA A 1037 11.72 24.05 -15.79
C ALA A 1037 13.05 23.79 -16.53
N ARG A 1038 13.49 24.71 -17.41
CA ARG A 1038 14.74 24.56 -18.19
C ARG A 1038 16.01 24.65 -17.35
N ILE A 1039 15.95 25.36 -16.22
CA ILE A 1039 17.09 25.50 -15.30
C ILE A 1039 17.04 24.49 -14.15
N SER A 1040 15.98 23.68 -14.06
CA SER A 1040 15.78 22.70 -12.99
C SER A 1040 16.45 21.36 -13.31
N THR A 1041 16.84 20.61 -12.27
CA THR A 1041 17.37 19.25 -12.40
C THR A 1041 16.41 18.23 -11.80
N GLN A 1042 16.07 17.20 -12.57
CA GLN A 1042 15.11 16.16 -12.17
C GLN A 1042 15.82 14.96 -11.51
N THR A 1043 15.38 14.58 -10.31
CA THR A 1043 15.66 13.28 -9.68
C THR A 1043 14.47 12.34 -9.88
N THR A 1044 14.54 11.09 -9.38
CA THR A 1044 13.49 10.07 -9.60
C THR A 1044 12.09 10.48 -9.10
N SER A 1045 11.99 11.48 -8.20
CA SER A 1045 10.71 11.93 -7.63
C SER A 1045 10.53 13.45 -7.47
N VAL A 1046 11.58 14.27 -7.68
CA VAL A 1046 11.53 15.73 -7.45
C VAL A 1046 12.32 16.49 -8.53
N ALA A 1047 11.77 17.61 -9.00
CA ALA A 1047 12.41 18.63 -9.82
C ALA A 1047 12.98 19.73 -8.93
N HIS A 1048 14.31 19.80 -8.86
CA HIS A 1048 15.03 20.76 -8.03
C HIS A 1048 15.37 22.02 -8.81
N LEU A 1049 14.84 23.17 -8.36
CA LEU A 1049 15.19 24.46 -8.95
C LEU A 1049 16.63 24.81 -8.58
N GLY A 1050 17.01 24.58 -7.32
CA GLY A 1050 18.35 24.85 -6.79
C GLY A 1050 18.62 26.34 -6.57
N ARG A 1051 19.07 26.70 -5.36
CA ARG A 1051 19.33 28.10 -4.94
C ARG A 1051 20.20 28.86 -5.95
N THR A 1052 21.36 28.31 -6.30
CA THR A 1052 22.35 28.96 -7.17
C THR A 1052 21.82 29.18 -8.58
N ARG A 1053 21.17 28.16 -9.17
CA ARG A 1053 20.61 28.27 -10.53
C ARG A 1053 19.49 29.31 -10.62
N PHE A 1054 18.64 29.37 -9.59
CA PHE A 1054 17.62 30.41 -9.51
C PHE A 1054 18.21 31.79 -9.28
N ALA A 1055 19.19 31.92 -8.37
CA ALA A 1055 19.90 33.16 -8.07
C ALA A 1055 20.60 33.76 -9.31
N SER A 1056 21.23 32.92 -10.13
CA SER A 1056 21.94 33.33 -11.34
C SER A 1056 21.03 33.51 -12.57
N LEU A 1057 19.72 33.29 -12.46
CA LEU A 1057 18.79 33.46 -13.58
C LEU A 1057 18.72 34.94 -14.00
N GLU A 1058 19.11 35.24 -15.24
CA GLU A 1058 19.02 36.59 -15.80
C GLU A 1058 17.60 36.87 -16.30
N LEU A 1059 16.96 37.91 -15.74
CA LEU A 1059 15.64 38.38 -16.13
C LEU A 1059 15.69 39.87 -16.51
N ARG A 1060 14.68 40.32 -17.24
CA ARG A 1060 14.51 41.74 -17.60
C ARG A 1060 13.63 42.42 -16.55
N TRP A 1061 14.19 43.40 -15.84
CA TRP A 1061 13.52 44.12 -14.77
C TRP A 1061 13.26 45.58 -15.15
N PRO A 1062 12.10 46.15 -14.78
CA PRO A 1062 11.88 47.59 -14.83
C PRO A 1062 12.93 48.31 -13.97
N PRO A 1063 13.57 49.38 -14.49
CA PRO A 1063 14.69 50.05 -13.85
C PRO A 1063 14.30 50.78 -12.56
N THR A 1064 13.01 51.10 -12.39
CA THR A 1064 12.51 51.81 -11.19
C THR A 1064 11.54 50.94 -10.40
N ARG A 1065 11.67 50.96 -9.07
CA ARG A 1065 10.74 50.28 -8.16
C ARG A 1065 9.29 50.77 -8.31
N ALA A 1066 9.09 52.03 -8.69
CA ALA A 1066 7.76 52.59 -8.93
C ALA A 1066 7.06 51.96 -10.15
N GLU A 1067 7.79 51.68 -11.24
CA GLU A 1067 7.23 50.94 -12.39
C GLU A 1067 6.91 49.49 -12.01
N GLN A 1068 7.76 48.85 -11.20
CA GLN A 1068 7.51 47.49 -10.69
C GLN A 1068 6.24 47.43 -9.84
N ILE A 1069 6.07 48.34 -8.87
CA ILE A 1069 4.86 48.43 -8.03
C ILE A 1069 3.61 48.60 -8.90
N ALA A 1070 3.66 49.50 -9.89
CA ALA A 1070 2.53 49.74 -10.79
C ALA A 1070 2.13 48.47 -11.55
N ILE A 1071 3.10 47.72 -12.10
CA ILE A 1071 2.83 46.45 -12.80
C ILE A 1071 2.31 45.38 -11.83
N GLY A 1072 2.94 45.24 -10.67
CA GLY A 1072 2.56 44.27 -9.64
C GLY A 1072 1.12 44.45 -9.18
N VAL A 1073 0.71 45.69 -8.89
CA VAL A 1073 -0.67 46.02 -8.49
C VAL A 1073 -1.68 45.65 -9.56
N VAL A 1074 -1.43 45.98 -10.84
CA VAL A 1074 -2.34 45.66 -11.95
C VAL A 1074 -2.56 44.15 -12.05
N LEU A 1075 -1.47 43.37 -12.06
CA LEU A 1075 -1.54 41.92 -12.24
C LEU A 1075 -2.16 41.23 -11.01
N SER A 1076 -1.83 41.67 -9.79
CA SER A 1076 -2.45 41.14 -8.56
C SER A 1076 -3.94 41.47 -8.47
N ASP A 1077 -4.38 42.67 -8.82
CA ASP A 1077 -5.81 43.01 -8.85
C ASP A 1077 -6.58 42.15 -9.87
N MET A 1078 -5.95 41.82 -11.01
CA MET A 1078 -6.53 40.90 -12.01
C MET A 1078 -6.66 39.47 -11.48
N GLU A 1079 -5.65 38.96 -10.77
CA GLU A 1079 -5.71 37.64 -10.15
C GLU A 1079 -6.78 37.58 -9.04
N ASP A 1080 -6.86 38.60 -8.19
CA ASP A 1080 -7.89 38.73 -7.16
C ASP A 1080 -9.32 38.74 -7.78
N GLU A 1081 -9.50 39.36 -8.95
CA GLU A 1081 -10.78 39.33 -9.68
C GLU A 1081 -11.08 37.93 -10.22
N LEU A 1082 -10.09 37.23 -10.79
CA LEU A 1082 -10.26 35.86 -11.30
C LEU A 1082 -10.67 34.90 -10.18
N ASP A 1083 -10.01 34.96 -9.02
CA ASP A 1083 -10.34 34.12 -7.87
C ASP A 1083 -11.76 34.42 -7.35
N ALA A 1084 -12.14 35.70 -7.29
CA ALA A 1084 -13.50 36.10 -6.91
C ALA A 1084 -14.55 35.60 -7.91
N LEU A 1085 -14.24 35.62 -9.22
CA LEU A 1085 -15.11 35.09 -10.27
C LEU A 1085 -15.29 33.57 -10.14
N GLU A 1086 -14.22 32.83 -9.87
CA GLU A 1086 -14.28 31.37 -9.66
C GLU A 1086 -15.11 31.00 -8.43
N GLN A 1087 -14.91 31.71 -7.31
CA GLN A 1087 -15.71 31.52 -6.10
C GLN A 1087 -17.19 31.83 -6.34
N ARG A 1088 -17.49 32.92 -7.05
CA ARG A 1088 -18.86 33.28 -7.45
C ARG A 1088 -19.48 32.21 -8.35
N LEU A 1089 -18.73 31.68 -9.32
CA LEU A 1089 -19.20 30.61 -10.20
C LEU A 1089 -19.52 29.34 -9.41
N ALA A 1090 -18.65 28.93 -8.50
CA ALA A 1090 -18.88 27.78 -7.63
C ALA A 1090 -20.13 27.97 -6.76
N LYS A 1091 -20.28 29.13 -6.12
CA LYS A 1091 -21.46 29.47 -5.31
C LYS A 1091 -22.75 29.50 -6.14
N ALA A 1092 -22.72 30.10 -7.33
CA ALA A 1092 -23.87 30.16 -8.22
C ALA A 1092 -24.33 28.76 -8.68
N ARG A 1093 -23.39 27.83 -8.89
CA ARG A 1093 -23.71 26.42 -9.18
C ARG A 1093 -24.45 25.75 -8.01
N LEU A 1094 -24.02 25.98 -6.77
CA LEU A 1094 -24.68 25.46 -5.56
C LEU A 1094 -26.09 26.06 -5.37
N VAL A 1095 -26.23 27.38 -5.57
CA VAL A 1095 -27.55 28.04 -5.53
C VAL A 1095 -28.48 27.49 -6.61
N LYS A 1096 -27.98 27.32 -7.84
CA LYS A 1096 -28.75 26.70 -8.93
C LYS A 1096 -29.18 25.28 -8.55
N GLN A 1097 -28.30 24.49 -7.95
CA GLN A 1097 -28.63 23.14 -7.47
C GLN A 1097 -29.74 23.19 -6.40
N GLY A 1098 -29.66 24.10 -5.43
CA GLY A 1098 -30.72 24.34 -4.44
C GLY A 1098 -32.05 24.73 -5.08
N MET A 1099 -32.04 25.66 -6.05
CA MET A 1099 -33.23 26.03 -6.81
C MET A 1099 -33.82 24.83 -7.56
N MET A 1100 -32.99 23.99 -8.17
CA MET A 1100 -33.45 22.75 -8.80
C MET A 1100 -34.09 21.81 -7.78
N GLN A 1101 -33.46 21.64 -6.61
CA GLN A 1101 -33.96 20.80 -5.53
C GLN A 1101 -35.30 21.30 -4.96
N GLU A 1102 -35.59 22.60 -4.96
CA GLU A 1102 -36.87 23.14 -4.46
C GLU A 1102 -37.97 23.21 -5.54
N LEU A 1103 -37.63 23.67 -6.75
CA LEU A 1103 -38.58 23.89 -7.84
C LEU A 1103 -38.99 22.58 -8.51
N LEU A 1104 -38.05 21.65 -8.72
CA LEU A 1104 -38.33 20.40 -9.43
C LEU A 1104 -38.93 19.31 -8.53
N THR A 1105 -38.86 19.48 -7.20
CA THR A 1105 -39.52 18.59 -6.23
C THR A 1105 -40.91 19.10 -5.81
N GLY A 1106 -41.34 20.27 -6.31
CA GLY A 1106 -42.64 20.85 -5.99
C GLY A 1106 -42.76 21.41 -4.58
N ARG A 1107 -41.65 21.56 -3.84
CA ARG A 1107 -41.62 22.22 -2.52
C ARG A 1107 -42.01 23.69 -2.61
N ILE A 1108 -41.65 24.34 -3.72
CA ILE A 1108 -42.08 25.70 -4.05
C ILE A 1108 -42.78 25.66 -5.41
N ARG A 1109 -43.97 26.26 -5.47
CA ARG A 1109 -44.66 26.54 -6.74
C ARG A 1109 -44.41 28.00 -7.10
N LEU A 1110 -43.90 28.23 -8.31
CA LEU A 1110 -43.83 29.58 -8.87
C LEU A 1110 -45.27 30.08 -9.08
N VAL A 1111 -45.57 31.24 -8.52
CA VAL A 1111 -46.85 31.95 -8.69
C VAL A 1111 -46.77 32.85 -9.91
#